data_AF-A0A934PXS5-F1
#
_entry.id   AF-A0A934PXS5-F1
#
_cell.length_a   1.000
_cell.length_b   1.000
_cell.length_c   1.000
_cell.angle_alpha   90.00
_cell.angle_beta   90.00
_cell.angle_gamma   90.00
#
_symmetry.space_group_name_H-M   'P 1'
#
loop_
_entity.id
_entity.type
_entity.pdbx_description
1 polymer ?
#
loop_
_entity_poly.entity_id
_entity_poly.type
_entity_poly.pdbx_seq_one_letter_code
_entity_poly.pdbx_strand_id
1 'polypeptide(L)'
;MTTTTNALELWGGYECTVNRVGDAFHDQTLLGGHQDRIGDLELFAGLGLKSLRYPALWERMAPSPGGECDFQWTDERLPELRRLGINPILTLCHHGSGPAHTSLLEDSFATGLAQHAAAVAERYPWVRDYTPVNEPLTTARFSALYGFWYPHARDERLCWIALLNEIDATRLAMREIRRVNPEARLVQTDDLGYCHATPPLQEDADFQNERRWLGWDLLCGRVVPGHALWDRLCAHGLEGRLRRIAGDPCPPDVVGINHYLSSERLVDHRIERYGHRSIADRAVGSYKGVPLVDVDAIRHRDEGVVGLPNLLRQAWDRYRLPVAVTECHNGATRDEQVRWFVEVWRSAQQLRDEGVDLRAVTAWALLGSYDWNRMVTHFVGHYEPGVFDVRDGNARPTRMATVLQDLAAGRDPAAPALEVPGWWRRPSRLVHAAHTTQPCFERTLDDPGEGAPLLLVGDDGPLSHLAVRACEVRGLPYVRCGEDLRAALDRVRRWAVLDARDREGLAGPKRRAAACPHGPRTSVARVCAEAGVPCALFTSAFGPGLAAEGLSLPGVLVARTGPVYVPWDGGARAVRLLEALEGGGPVYASAHAWHEVYGPDLLDGMLDLLLDGASGAYNFFPAEGWTEAEWVDRMAHVAECDTTRLHMAAAPAEAPPAYPGGWTVSYLPRSDTTLERFVREARLARREGEAAIERKDDDVRLEDATGS
;
A
#
# COMPACT_ATOMS: atom_id res chain seq x y z
N MET A 1 -9.96 -12.70 -41.59
CA MET A 1 -10.47 -11.72 -40.61
C MET A 1 -9.27 -11.22 -39.83
N THR A 2 -8.86 -9.99 -40.07
CA THR A 2 -7.82 -9.30 -39.30
C THR A 2 -8.34 -9.12 -37.88
N THR A 3 -7.86 -9.93 -36.94
CA THR A 3 -8.05 -9.70 -35.51
C THR A 3 -7.38 -8.37 -35.18
N THR A 4 -8.15 -7.29 -35.11
CA THR A 4 -7.75 -6.10 -34.37
C THR A 4 -7.46 -6.57 -32.95
N THR A 5 -6.18 -6.69 -32.60
CA THR A 5 -5.75 -6.91 -31.23
C THR A 5 -6.25 -5.72 -30.43
N ASN A 6 -7.28 -5.92 -29.59
CA ASN A 6 -7.76 -4.86 -28.69
C ASN A 6 -6.57 -4.31 -27.90
N ALA A 7 -6.53 -3.00 -27.67
CA ALA A 7 -5.51 -2.37 -26.84
C ALA A 7 -5.53 -2.97 -25.42
N LEU A 8 -4.40 -2.91 -24.71
CA LEU A 8 -4.36 -3.24 -23.28
C LEU A 8 -5.35 -2.35 -22.54
N GLU A 9 -6.25 -2.96 -21.77
CA GLU A 9 -7.26 -2.21 -21.03
C GLU A 9 -6.74 -1.74 -19.67
N LEU A 10 -7.12 -0.52 -19.30
CA LEU A 10 -7.03 -0.07 -17.91
C LEU A 10 -8.30 -0.48 -17.17
N TRP A 11 -8.13 -1.26 -16.11
CA TRP A 11 -9.19 -1.57 -15.15
C TRP A 11 -8.97 -0.80 -13.84
N GLY A 12 -10.03 -0.60 -13.07
CA GLY A 12 -9.94 -0.10 -11.70
C GLY A 12 -10.36 -1.18 -10.70
N GLY A 13 -9.77 -1.14 -9.51
CA GLY A 13 -10.22 -1.93 -8.37
C GLY A 13 -10.25 -1.04 -7.15
N TYR A 14 -11.40 -0.91 -6.51
CA TYR A 14 -11.46 -0.28 -5.20
C TYR A 14 -11.44 -1.37 -4.13
N GLU A 15 -10.82 -1.07 -2.99
CA GLU A 15 -10.68 -2.04 -1.91
C GLU A 15 -12.00 -2.18 -1.15
N CYS A 16 -12.58 -3.38 -1.19
CA CYS A 16 -13.94 -3.64 -0.69
C CYS A 16 -14.02 -4.78 0.33
N THR A 17 -12.88 -5.29 0.82
CA THR A 17 -12.85 -6.41 1.76
C THR A 17 -13.75 -6.19 2.96
N VAL A 18 -14.49 -7.25 3.29
CA VAL A 18 -15.20 -7.40 4.56
C VAL A 18 -14.52 -8.52 5.32
N ASN A 19 -13.50 -8.17 6.09
CA ASN A 19 -12.71 -9.14 6.84
C ASN A 19 -13.37 -9.43 8.20
N ARG A 20 -13.28 -10.69 8.65
CA ARG A 20 -13.72 -11.12 9.98
C ARG A 20 -12.51 -11.60 10.80
N VAL A 21 -12.30 -10.96 11.95
CA VAL A 21 -11.29 -11.35 12.95
C VAL A 21 -11.98 -11.54 14.29
N GLY A 22 -11.96 -12.76 14.81
CA GLY A 22 -12.86 -13.18 15.89
C GLY A 22 -14.32 -12.94 15.50
N ASP A 23 -15.01 -12.12 16.29
CA ASP A 23 -16.41 -11.73 16.04
C ASP A 23 -16.55 -10.33 15.43
N ALA A 24 -15.44 -9.67 15.12
CA ALA A 24 -15.44 -8.31 14.59
C ALA A 24 -15.29 -8.30 13.06
N PHE A 25 -16.20 -7.58 12.39
CA PHE A 25 -16.20 -7.37 10.95
C PHE A 25 -15.67 -5.99 10.61
N HIS A 26 -14.83 -5.92 9.58
CA HIS A 26 -14.18 -4.70 9.16
C HIS A 26 -14.41 -4.49 7.67
N ASP A 27 -15.09 -3.38 7.36
CA ASP A 27 -15.59 -3.08 6.02
C ASP A 27 -14.81 -1.90 5.42
N GLN A 28 -13.98 -2.19 4.43
CA GLN A 28 -13.17 -1.19 3.73
C GLN A 28 -14.03 -0.16 2.98
N THR A 29 -15.27 -0.51 2.59
CA THR A 29 -16.19 0.44 1.93
C THR A 29 -16.65 1.53 2.90
N LEU A 30 -16.85 1.19 4.16
CA LEU A 30 -17.16 2.17 5.22
C LEU A 30 -15.94 3.02 5.55
N LEU A 31 -14.78 2.39 5.77
CA LEU A 31 -13.54 3.09 6.12
C LEU A 31 -13.09 4.08 5.04
N GLY A 32 -13.17 3.68 3.77
CA GLY A 32 -12.88 4.56 2.64
C GLY A 32 -13.92 5.65 2.40
N GLY A 33 -15.08 5.61 3.08
CA GLY A 33 -16.20 6.55 2.91
C GLY A 33 -16.99 6.38 1.60
N HIS A 34 -16.68 5.36 0.80
CA HIS A 34 -17.36 5.11 -0.49
C HIS A 34 -18.84 4.71 -0.31
N GLN A 35 -19.20 4.26 0.89
CA GLN A 35 -20.58 3.96 1.27
C GLN A 35 -21.55 5.11 0.96
N ASP A 36 -21.12 6.34 1.21
CA ASP A 36 -21.97 7.54 1.13
C ASP A 36 -21.60 8.45 -0.06
N ARG A 37 -20.52 8.12 -0.79
CA ARG A 37 -19.99 8.94 -1.89
C ARG A 37 -20.17 8.27 -3.24
N ILE A 38 -21.39 8.32 -3.79
CA ILE A 38 -21.64 7.85 -5.17
C ILE A 38 -20.85 8.63 -6.23
N GLY A 39 -20.53 9.92 -5.97
CA GLY A 39 -19.74 10.76 -6.87
C GLY A 39 -18.33 10.22 -7.17
N ASP A 40 -17.80 9.33 -6.33
CA ASP A 40 -16.53 8.63 -6.60
C ASP A 40 -16.58 7.85 -7.94
N LEU A 41 -17.77 7.37 -8.37
CA LEU A 41 -17.92 6.66 -9.64
C LEU A 41 -17.62 7.55 -10.86
N GLU A 42 -17.99 8.83 -10.82
CA GLU A 42 -17.68 9.77 -11.89
C GLU A 42 -16.17 10.06 -11.94
N LEU A 43 -15.51 10.12 -10.77
CA LEU A 43 -14.05 10.24 -10.70
C LEU A 43 -13.36 9.01 -11.29
N PHE A 44 -13.87 7.81 -11.01
CA PHE A 44 -13.35 6.56 -11.58
C PHE A 44 -13.52 6.55 -13.10
N ALA A 45 -14.70 6.94 -13.61
CA ALA A 45 -14.96 7.07 -15.04
C ALA A 45 -14.00 8.06 -15.71
N GLY A 46 -13.71 9.17 -15.02
CA GLY A 46 -12.78 10.21 -15.46
C GLY A 46 -11.33 9.75 -15.64
N LEU A 47 -10.96 8.57 -15.13
CA LEU A 47 -9.64 7.96 -15.39
C LEU A 47 -9.54 7.30 -16.77
N GLY A 48 -10.67 7.01 -17.42
CA GLY A 48 -10.71 6.27 -18.69
C GLY A 48 -10.75 4.74 -18.54
N LEU A 49 -11.16 4.24 -17.37
CA LEU A 49 -11.30 2.80 -17.10
C LEU A 49 -12.28 2.13 -18.08
N LYS A 50 -11.98 0.88 -18.48
CA LYS A 50 -12.93 0.04 -19.24
C LYS A 50 -13.79 -0.83 -18.34
N SER A 51 -13.18 -1.35 -17.29
CA SER A 51 -13.87 -2.16 -16.29
C SER A 51 -13.51 -1.72 -14.88
N LEU A 52 -14.41 -1.99 -13.94
CA LEU A 52 -14.22 -1.75 -12.51
C LEU A 52 -14.56 -3.01 -11.73
N ARG A 53 -13.60 -3.53 -10.98
CA ARG A 53 -13.85 -4.55 -9.95
C ARG A 53 -14.66 -3.91 -8.84
N TYR A 54 -15.88 -4.40 -8.64
CA TYR A 54 -16.89 -3.75 -7.80
C TYR A 54 -17.70 -4.80 -7.02
N PRO A 55 -18.12 -4.56 -5.78
CA PRO A 55 -18.77 -5.58 -4.97
C PRO A 55 -20.27 -5.68 -5.21
N ALA A 56 -20.75 -6.91 -5.03
CA ALA A 56 -22.08 -7.24 -4.56
C ALA A 56 -21.93 -8.31 -3.45
N LEU A 57 -21.32 -7.90 -2.32
CA LEU A 57 -20.83 -8.84 -1.29
C LEU A 57 -21.95 -9.49 -0.48
N TRP A 58 -21.83 -10.80 -0.28
CA TRP A 58 -22.79 -11.60 0.47
C TRP A 58 -22.92 -11.12 1.93
N GLU A 59 -21.80 -10.84 2.59
CA GLU A 59 -21.70 -10.36 3.98
C GLU A 59 -22.50 -9.08 4.22
N ARG A 60 -22.56 -8.20 3.22
CA ARG A 60 -23.21 -6.90 3.32
C ARG A 60 -24.69 -6.98 2.94
N MET A 61 -25.01 -7.76 1.91
CA MET A 61 -26.35 -7.82 1.35
C MET A 61 -27.27 -8.79 2.09
N ALA A 62 -26.76 -9.88 2.65
CA ALA A 62 -27.55 -10.86 3.40
C ALA A 62 -26.83 -11.31 4.69
N PRO A 63 -26.61 -10.41 5.67
CA PRO A 63 -25.85 -10.73 6.89
C PRO A 63 -26.54 -11.75 7.81
N SER A 64 -27.88 -11.81 7.77
CA SER A 64 -28.69 -12.66 8.64
C SER A 64 -29.08 -13.99 7.96
N PRO A 65 -29.15 -15.11 8.71
CA PRO A 65 -29.58 -16.38 8.15
C PRO A 65 -31.01 -16.29 7.58
N GLY A 66 -31.19 -16.72 6.33
CA GLY A 66 -32.49 -16.69 5.64
C GLY A 66 -33.03 -15.29 5.33
N GLY A 67 -32.22 -14.25 5.50
CA GLY A 67 -32.58 -12.88 5.11
C GLY A 67 -32.61 -12.72 3.59
N GLU A 68 -33.51 -11.87 3.10
CA GLU A 68 -33.50 -11.42 1.70
C GLU A 68 -32.29 -10.51 1.44
N CYS A 69 -31.75 -10.52 0.22
CA CYS A 69 -30.67 -9.62 -0.15
C CYS A 69 -31.14 -8.16 -0.15
N ASP A 70 -30.45 -7.30 0.57
CA ASP A 70 -30.61 -5.84 0.47
C ASP A 70 -29.86 -5.32 -0.77
N PHE A 71 -30.64 -4.91 -1.78
CA PHE A 71 -30.12 -4.37 -3.02
C PHE A 71 -29.99 -2.84 -3.02
N GLN A 72 -30.43 -2.12 -1.98
CA GLN A 72 -30.55 -0.66 -2.02
C GLN A 72 -29.26 0.04 -2.47
N TRP A 73 -28.11 -0.37 -1.93
CA TRP A 73 -26.81 0.20 -2.28
C TRP A 73 -26.36 -0.14 -3.70
N THR A 74 -26.58 -1.40 -4.14
CA THR A 74 -26.16 -1.85 -5.48
C THR A 74 -27.10 -1.34 -6.58
N ASP A 75 -28.39 -1.17 -6.29
CA ASP A 75 -29.41 -0.62 -7.18
C ASP A 75 -29.15 0.84 -7.56
N GLU A 76 -28.48 1.58 -6.67
CA GLU A 76 -28.03 2.93 -6.95
C GLU A 76 -26.79 2.94 -7.86
N ARG A 77 -25.83 2.03 -7.60
CA ARG A 77 -24.47 2.10 -8.14
C ARG A 77 -24.26 1.35 -9.45
N LEU A 78 -24.84 0.16 -9.62
CA LEU A 78 -24.61 -0.64 -10.83
C LEU A 78 -25.25 0.00 -12.07
N PRO A 79 -26.47 0.57 -12.01
CA PRO A 79 -27.01 1.36 -13.11
C PRO A 79 -26.16 2.60 -13.42
N GLU A 80 -25.57 3.22 -12.39
CA GLU A 80 -24.71 4.38 -12.54
C GLU A 80 -23.39 4.04 -13.25
N LEU A 81 -22.72 2.93 -12.87
CA LEU A 81 -21.57 2.40 -13.60
C LEU A 81 -21.91 2.17 -15.08
N ARG A 82 -23.08 1.61 -15.35
CA ARG A 82 -23.56 1.38 -16.71
C ARG A 82 -23.81 2.69 -17.46
N ARG A 83 -24.38 3.71 -16.82
CA ARG A 83 -24.56 5.06 -17.38
C ARG A 83 -23.22 5.69 -17.74
N LEU A 84 -22.22 5.53 -16.87
CA LEU A 84 -20.86 6.01 -17.05
C LEU A 84 -20.05 5.20 -18.08
N GLY A 85 -20.62 4.12 -18.63
CA GLY A 85 -19.97 3.27 -19.63
C GLY A 85 -18.86 2.39 -19.06
N ILE A 86 -18.84 2.16 -17.74
CA ILE A 86 -17.91 1.27 -17.06
C ILE A 86 -18.54 -0.12 -16.96
N ASN A 87 -17.79 -1.15 -17.38
CA ASN A 87 -18.19 -2.54 -17.18
C ASN A 87 -17.89 -3.00 -15.74
N PRO A 88 -18.88 -3.38 -14.92
CA PRO A 88 -18.62 -3.94 -13.60
C PRO A 88 -18.13 -5.40 -13.70
N ILE A 89 -17.05 -5.71 -12.97
CA ILE A 89 -16.63 -7.07 -12.66
C ILE A 89 -17.06 -7.33 -11.22
N LEU A 90 -18.14 -8.09 -11.03
CA LEU A 90 -18.78 -8.21 -9.72
C LEU A 90 -18.09 -9.24 -8.82
N THR A 91 -17.62 -8.79 -7.66
CA THR A 91 -17.09 -9.64 -6.60
C THR A 91 -18.19 -9.97 -5.57
N LEU A 92 -18.37 -11.26 -5.24
CA LEU A 92 -19.44 -11.70 -4.33
C LEU A 92 -18.95 -12.02 -2.91
N CYS A 93 -17.67 -12.35 -2.76
CA CYS A 93 -16.97 -12.48 -1.48
C CYS A 93 -15.50 -12.05 -1.68
N HIS A 94 -14.98 -11.19 -0.80
CA HIS A 94 -13.65 -10.60 -0.94
C HIS A 94 -12.89 -10.68 0.39
N HIS A 95 -11.94 -11.63 0.49
CA HIS A 95 -11.13 -11.92 1.70
C HIS A 95 -11.98 -12.07 2.98
N GLY A 96 -13.21 -12.59 2.83
CA GLY A 96 -14.15 -12.84 3.91
C GLY A 96 -14.49 -14.32 4.04
N SER A 97 -15.25 -14.65 5.08
CA SER A 97 -15.75 -16.02 5.31
C SER A 97 -17.25 -16.15 5.06
N GLY A 98 -17.85 -15.23 4.29
CA GLY A 98 -19.30 -15.10 4.19
C GLY A 98 -19.90 -14.44 5.44
N PRO A 99 -21.23 -14.25 5.47
CA PRO A 99 -21.96 -13.73 6.62
C PRO A 99 -21.65 -14.48 7.91
N ALA A 100 -21.95 -13.86 9.06
CA ALA A 100 -21.63 -14.40 10.39
C ALA A 100 -22.19 -15.81 10.69
N HIS A 101 -23.19 -16.26 9.93
CA HIS A 101 -23.89 -17.54 10.08
C HIS A 101 -23.33 -18.67 9.20
N THR A 102 -22.20 -18.45 8.54
CA THR A 102 -21.45 -19.48 7.80
C THR A 102 -19.95 -19.34 8.06
N SER A 103 -19.17 -20.25 7.48
CA SER A 103 -17.71 -20.28 7.59
C SER A 103 -17.13 -20.98 6.37
N LEU A 104 -15.89 -20.62 5.99
CA LEU A 104 -15.13 -21.31 4.94
C LEU A 104 -14.98 -22.81 5.20
N LEU A 105 -15.14 -23.28 6.44
CA LEU A 105 -15.05 -24.70 6.80
C LEU A 105 -16.40 -25.44 6.75
N GLU A 106 -17.51 -24.75 6.52
CA GLU A 106 -18.84 -25.35 6.47
C GLU A 106 -19.31 -25.61 5.05
N ASP A 107 -20.04 -26.72 4.86
CA ASP A 107 -20.68 -27.06 3.57
C ASP A 107 -21.75 -26.01 3.15
N SER A 108 -22.24 -25.22 4.11
CA SER A 108 -23.21 -24.15 3.91
C SER A 108 -22.65 -23.00 3.06
N PHE A 109 -21.32 -22.76 3.10
CA PHE A 109 -20.69 -21.63 2.41
C PHE A 109 -20.92 -21.66 0.90
N ALA A 110 -20.61 -22.80 0.27
CA ALA A 110 -20.67 -22.93 -1.19
C ALA A 110 -22.11 -22.82 -1.72
N THR A 111 -23.06 -23.43 -1.02
CA THR A 111 -24.48 -23.38 -1.42
C THR A 111 -25.11 -22.04 -1.13
N GLY A 112 -24.77 -21.39 -0.02
CA GLY A 112 -25.21 -20.04 0.33
C GLY A 112 -24.70 -18.99 -0.64
N LEU A 113 -23.40 -19.03 -1.00
CA LEU A 113 -22.85 -18.10 -2.00
C LEU A 113 -23.52 -18.30 -3.38
N ALA A 114 -23.85 -19.53 -3.76
CA ALA A 114 -24.57 -19.79 -5.00
C ALA A 114 -25.99 -19.23 -5.00
N GLN A 115 -26.70 -19.28 -3.87
CA GLN A 115 -28.02 -18.65 -3.70
C GLN A 115 -27.92 -17.12 -3.80
N HIS A 116 -26.92 -16.53 -3.14
CA HIS A 116 -26.63 -15.10 -3.26
C HIS A 116 -26.29 -14.70 -4.70
N ALA A 117 -25.44 -15.49 -5.39
CA ALA A 117 -25.10 -15.28 -6.79
C ALA A 117 -26.31 -15.35 -7.72
N ALA A 118 -27.25 -16.28 -7.48
CA ALA A 118 -28.50 -16.37 -8.21
C ALA A 118 -29.33 -15.09 -8.05
N ALA A 119 -29.51 -14.61 -6.82
CA ALA A 119 -30.26 -13.39 -6.54
C ALA A 119 -29.62 -12.16 -7.21
N VAL A 120 -28.29 -12.03 -7.15
CA VAL A 120 -27.54 -10.94 -7.81
C VAL A 120 -27.68 -11.02 -9.34
N ALA A 121 -27.55 -12.20 -9.93
CA ALA A 121 -27.68 -12.38 -11.38
C ALA A 121 -29.12 -12.11 -11.87
N GLU A 122 -30.15 -12.56 -11.13
CA GLU A 122 -31.56 -12.29 -11.43
C GLU A 122 -31.87 -10.78 -11.34
N ARG A 123 -31.27 -10.08 -10.37
CA ARG A 123 -31.41 -8.62 -10.23
C ARG A 123 -30.70 -7.85 -11.36
N TYR A 124 -29.50 -8.30 -11.75
CA TYR A 124 -28.65 -7.63 -12.72
C TYR A 124 -28.29 -8.53 -13.91
N PRO A 125 -29.27 -8.98 -14.73
CA PRO A 125 -29.05 -10.00 -15.77
C PRO A 125 -28.15 -9.53 -16.93
N TRP A 126 -27.83 -8.23 -16.97
CA TRP A 126 -26.96 -7.62 -17.97
C TRP A 126 -25.47 -7.66 -17.61
N VAL A 127 -25.12 -7.93 -16.34
CA VAL A 127 -23.72 -8.02 -15.91
C VAL A 127 -23.12 -9.28 -16.51
N ARG A 128 -21.90 -9.14 -17.03
CA ARG A 128 -21.19 -10.23 -17.71
C ARG A 128 -20.03 -10.79 -16.91
N ASP A 129 -19.30 -9.97 -16.18
CA ASP A 129 -18.04 -10.39 -15.57
C ASP A 129 -18.20 -10.54 -14.06
N TYR A 130 -17.72 -11.68 -13.53
CA TYR A 130 -17.85 -12.03 -12.13
C TYR A 130 -16.55 -12.60 -11.56
N THR A 131 -16.29 -12.29 -10.30
CA THR A 131 -15.31 -12.92 -9.43
C THR A 131 -16.04 -13.41 -8.18
N PRO A 132 -16.66 -14.60 -8.19
CA PRO A 132 -17.47 -15.06 -7.06
C PRO A 132 -16.71 -15.04 -5.73
N VAL A 133 -15.46 -15.51 -5.71
CA VAL A 133 -14.57 -15.45 -4.56
C VAL A 133 -13.23 -14.85 -5.01
N ASN A 134 -12.78 -13.79 -4.33
CA ASN A 134 -11.45 -13.21 -4.54
C ASN A 134 -10.37 -14.02 -3.83
N GLU A 135 -9.28 -14.33 -4.53
CA GLU A 135 -8.11 -15.07 -4.05
C GLU A 135 -8.44 -16.27 -3.13
N PRO A 136 -9.06 -17.35 -3.66
CA PRO A 136 -9.43 -18.50 -2.85
C PRO A 136 -8.26 -19.14 -2.11
N LEU A 137 -7.08 -19.24 -2.74
CA LEU A 137 -5.92 -19.86 -2.09
C LEU A 137 -5.33 -18.97 -1.01
N THR A 138 -5.19 -17.66 -1.25
CA THR A 138 -4.73 -16.72 -0.23
C THR A 138 -5.67 -16.74 0.98
N THR A 139 -6.98 -16.62 0.75
CA THR A 139 -7.99 -16.58 1.82
C THR A 139 -7.97 -17.88 2.63
N ALA A 140 -7.95 -19.05 1.99
CA ALA A 140 -7.82 -20.34 2.68
C ALA A 140 -6.53 -20.45 3.52
N ARG A 141 -5.39 -19.91 3.04
CA ARG A 141 -4.13 -19.91 3.79
C ARG A 141 -4.22 -19.00 5.01
N PHE A 142 -4.71 -17.77 4.85
CA PHE A 142 -4.80 -16.81 5.94
C PHE A 142 -5.81 -17.26 7.01
N SER A 143 -6.92 -17.86 6.60
CA SER A 143 -7.97 -18.32 7.51
C SER A 143 -7.69 -19.64 8.22
N ALA A 144 -7.04 -20.60 7.54
CA ALA A 144 -6.97 -21.98 8.03
C ALA A 144 -5.57 -22.60 8.09
N LEU A 145 -4.54 -21.95 7.53
CA LEU A 145 -3.15 -22.37 7.68
C LEU A 145 -2.38 -21.48 8.65
N TYR A 146 -2.49 -20.16 8.49
CA TYR A 146 -1.82 -19.16 9.34
C TYR A 146 -2.68 -18.76 10.53
N GLY A 147 -4.01 -18.79 10.34
CA GLY A 147 -4.99 -18.45 11.36
C GLY A 147 -5.06 -16.94 11.65
N PHE A 148 -4.74 -16.10 10.68
CA PHE A 148 -4.84 -14.65 10.76
C PHE A 148 -6.29 -14.17 10.68
N TRP A 149 -7.08 -14.79 9.81
CA TRP A 149 -8.48 -14.44 9.61
C TRP A 149 -9.40 -15.55 10.13
N TYR A 150 -10.67 -15.23 10.34
CA TYR A 150 -11.66 -16.22 10.76
C TYR A 150 -11.68 -17.43 9.79
N PRO A 151 -11.76 -18.68 10.29
CA PRO A 151 -12.00 -19.10 11.67
C PRO A 151 -10.73 -19.31 12.52
N HIS A 152 -9.59 -18.73 12.14
CA HIS A 152 -8.32 -18.82 12.84
C HIS A 152 -7.76 -20.25 12.99
N ALA A 153 -8.11 -21.13 12.04
CA ALA A 153 -7.55 -22.48 12.01
C ALA A 153 -6.07 -22.44 11.63
N ARG A 154 -5.32 -23.43 12.13
CA ARG A 154 -3.89 -23.64 11.87
C ARG A 154 -3.63 -25.10 11.53
N ASP A 155 -4.36 -25.60 10.53
CA ASP A 155 -4.36 -27.02 10.13
C ASP A 155 -4.39 -27.16 8.61
N GLU A 156 -3.48 -27.97 8.08
CA GLU A 156 -3.35 -28.16 6.64
C GLU A 156 -4.61 -28.77 6.00
N ARG A 157 -5.24 -29.75 6.64
CA ARG A 157 -6.46 -30.37 6.12
C ARG A 157 -7.60 -29.35 6.08
N LEU A 158 -7.74 -28.52 7.12
CA LEU A 158 -8.74 -27.46 7.15
C LEU A 158 -8.47 -26.38 6.09
N CYS A 159 -7.21 -26.05 5.81
CA CYS A 159 -6.84 -25.19 4.68
C CYS A 159 -7.32 -25.77 3.34
N TRP A 160 -7.14 -27.08 3.11
CA TRP A 160 -7.67 -27.73 1.91
C TRP A 160 -9.19 -27.76 1.85
N ILE A 161 -9.86 -27.94 2.99
CA ILE A 161 -11.33 -27.89 3.04
C ILE A 161 -11.84 -26.49 2.71
N ALA A 162 -11.22 -25.44 3.29
CA ALA A 162 -11.54 -24.04 2.99
C ALA A 162 -11.41 -23.75 1.50
N LEU A 163 -10.24 -24.05 0.91
CA LEU A 163 -10.02 -23.86 -0.52
C LEU A 163 -11.05 -24.61 -1.37
N LEU A 164 -11.33 -25.88 -1.08
CA LEU A 164 -12.30 -26.66 -1.86
C LEU A 164 -13.74 -26.14 -1.71
N ASN A 165 -14.09 -25.59 -0.54
CA ASN A 165 -15.38 -24.91 -0.34
C ASN A 165 -15.47 -23.65 -1.19
N GLU A 166 -14.42 -22.84 -1.27
CA GLU A 166 -14.36 -21.65 -2.12
C GLU A 166 -14.40 -21.98 -3.62
N ILE A 167 -13.75 -23.07 -4.03
CA ILE A 167 -13.80 -23.58 -5.42
C ILE A 167 -15.19 -24.09 -5.76
N ASP A 168 -15.83 -24.87 -4.89
CA ASP A 168 -17.20 -25.31 -5.10
C ASP A 168 -18.18 -24.12 -5.08
N ALA A 169 -17.97 -23.13 -4.22
CA ALA A 169 -18.75 -21.90 -4.18
C ALA A 169 -18.67 -21.16 -5.51
N THR A 170 -17.47 -21.01 -6.07
CA THR A 170 -17.24 -20.38 -7.37
C THR A 170 -17.94 -21.14 -8.50
N ARG A 171 -17.80 -22.48 -8.55
CA ARG A 171 -18.45 -23.33 -9.56
C ARG A 171 -19.97 -23.24 -9.50
N LEU A 172 -20.54 -23.36 -8.30
CA LEU A 172 -21.97 -23.30 -8.08
C LEU A 172 -22.53 -21.90 -8.37
N ALA A 173 -21.86 -20.84 -7.92
CA ALA A 173 -22.22 -19.46 -8.24
C ALA A 173 -22.25 -19.22 -9.75
N MET A 174 -21.18 -19.60 -10.47
CA MET A 174 -21.13 -19.43 -11.92
C MET A 174 -22.20 -20.25 -12.66
N ARG A 175 -22.59 -21.42 -12.14
CA ARG A 175 -23.71 -22.19 -12.70
C ARG A 175 -25.03 -21.43 -12.58
N GLU A 176 -25.32 -20.88 -11.41
CA GLU A 176 -26.55 -20.09 -11.21
C GLU A 176 -26.54 -18.78 -12.00
N ILE A 177 -25.40 -18.08 -12.05
CA ILE A 177 -25.22 -16.88 -12.86
C ILE A 177 -25.46 -17.21 -14.35
N ARG A 178 -24.86 -18.28 -14.87
CA ARG A 178 -24.99 -18.68 -16.29
C ARG A 178 -26.38 -19.21 -16.65
N ARG A 179 -27.19 -19.64 -15.67
CA ARG A 179 -28.62 -19.94 -15.86
C ARG A 179 -29.41 -18.70 -16.26
N VAL A 180 -29.03 -17.54 -15.73
CA VAL A 180 -29.65 -16.23 -16.03
C VAL A 180 -29.01 -15.58 -17.25
N ASN A 181 -27.68 -15.57 -17.31
CA ASN A 181 -26.89 -14.98 -18.38
C ASN A 181 -25.85 -15.99 -18.91
N PRO A 182 -26.17 -16.75 -19.98
CA PRO A 182 -25.26 -17.75 -20.54
C PRO A 182 -23.91 -17.22 -21.02
N GLU A 183 -23.79 -15.91 -21.26
CA GLU A 183 -22.56 -15.23 -21.70
C GLU A 183 -21.72 -14.72 -20.52
N ALA A 184 -22.10 -15.03 -19.28
CA ALA A 184 -21.37 -14.60 -18.10
C ALA A 184 -19.99 -15.29 -18.00
N ARG A 185 -18.97 -14.46 -17.75
CA ARG A 185 -17.56 -14.81 -17.70
C ARG A 185 -17.05 -14.85 -16.26
N LEU A 186 -16.24 -15.86 -15.97
CA LEU A 186 -15.47 -15.97 -14.74
C LEU A 186 -14.13 -15.26 -14.89
N VAL A 187 -13.93 -14.19 -14.13
CA VAL A 187 -12.63 -13.56 -13.91
C VAL A 187 -12.12 -14.07 -12.55
N GLN A 188 -11.31 -15.12 -12.56
CA GLN A 188 -10.83 -15.72 -11.32
C GLN A 188 -9.49 -15.13 -10.91
N THR A 189 -9.46 -14.47 -9.75
CA THR A 189 -8.27 -13.86 -9.18
C THR A 189 -7.62 -14.76 -8.13
N ASP A 190 -6.29 -14.72 -8.04
CA ASP A 190 -5.47 -15.22 -6.94
C ASP A 190 -4.11 -14.49 -6.91
N ASP A 191 -3.41 -14.50 -5.77
CA ASP A 191 -2.02 -14.01 -5.69
C ASP A 191 -1.08 -14.95 -6.45
N LEU A 192 -0.22 -14.39 -7.30
CA LEU A 192 0.83 -15.14 -7.97
C LEU A 192 2.22 -14.69 -7.51
N GLY A 193 2.72 -15.37 -6.48
CA GLY A 193 4.10 -15.27 -5.99
C GLY A 193 5.01 -16.41 -6.48
N TYR A 194 6.28 -16.37 -6.06
CA TYR A 194 7.26 -17.46 -6.19
C TYR A 194 8.00 -17.63 -4.87
N CYS A 195 8.13 -18.87 -4.40
CA CYS A 195 8.89 -19.21 -3.19
C CYS A 195 10.31 -19.64 -3.57
N HIS A 196 11.29 -18.84 -3.18
CA HIS A 196 12.71 -19.13 -3.27
C HIS A 196 13.18 -19.81 -1.98
N ALA A 197 14.23 -20.62 -2.04
CA ALA A 197 14.75 -21.29 -0.86
C ALA A 197 16.27 -21.34 -0.84
N THR A 198 16.80 -21.41 0.38
CA THR A 198 18.13 -21.97 0.60
C THR A 198 18.09 -23.50 0.49
N PRO A 199 19.21 -24.17 0.13
CA PRO A 199 19.19 -25.59 -0.25
C PRO A 199 18.47 -26.55 0.74
N PRO A 200 18.62 -26.41 2.08
CA PRO A 200 17.91 -27.28 3.02
C PRO A 200 16.38 -27.18 2.99
N LEU A 201 15.83 -26.09 2.44
CA LEU A 201 14.40 -25.79 2.39
C LEU A 201 13.82 -25.90 0.97
N GLN A 202 14.60 -26.38 0.00
CA GLN A 202 14.19 -26.44 -1.40
C GLN A 202 12.92 -27.27 -1.60
N GLU A 203 12.77 -28.40 -0.89
CA GLU A 203 11.58 -29.24 -0.99
C GLU A 203 10.31 -28.50 -0.52
N ASP A 204 10.40 -27.65 0.51
CA ASP A 204 9.26 -26.84 0.94
C ASP A 204 8.91 -25.79 -0.11
N ALA A 205 9.92 -25.06 -0.63
CA ALA A 205 9.69 -24.10 -1.70
C ALA A 205 9.11 -24.74 -2.96
N ASP A 206 9.56 -25.92 -3.37
CA ASP A 206 9.00 -26.67 -4.50
C ASP A 206 7.52 -26.98 -4.25
N PHE A 207 7.17 -27.44 -3.04
CA PHE A 207 5.77 -27.63 -2.66
C PHE A 207 4.95 -26.32 -2.70
N GLN A 208 5.48 -25.21 -2.18
CA GLN A 208 4.80 -23.90 -2.25
C GLN A 208 4.60 -23.46 -3.71
N ASN A 209 5.58 -23.70 -4.59
CA ASN A 209 5.54 -23.34 -6.00
C ASN A 209 4.59 -24.21 -6.83
N GLU A 210 4.29 -25.44 -6.40
CA GLU A 210 3.18 -26.24 -6.93
C GLU A 210 1.83 -25.75 -6.38
N ARG A 211 1.78 -25.42 -5.09
CA ARG A 211 0.55 -25.00 -4.41
C ARG A 211 -0.03 -23.70 -4.96
N ARG A 212 0.79 -22.72 -5.33
CA ARG A 212 0.31 -21.42 -5.87
C ARG A 212 -0.61 -21.54 -7.09
N TRP A 213 -0.56 -22.64 -7.83
CA TRP A 213 -1.41 -22.87 -9.01
C TRP A 213 -2.77 -23.51 -8.66
N LEU A 214 -2.93 -23.99 -7.42
CA LEU A 214 -3.95 -24.97 -7.06
C LEU A 214 -5.38 -24.45 -7.26
N GLY A 215 -5.66 -23.17 -6.97
CA GLY A 215 -6.98 -22.57 -7.20
C GLY A 215 -7.42 -22.67 -8.66
N TRP A 216 -6.59 -22.20 -9.59
CA TRP A 216 -6.88 -22.30 -11.03
C TRP A 216 -6.83 -23.73 -11.54
N ASP A 217 -5.93 -24.57 -11.05
CA ASP A 217 -5.85 -25.98 -11.47
C ASP A 217 -7.11 -26.77 -11.09
N LEU A 218 -7.67 -26.52 -9.89
CA LEU A 218 -8.93 -27.11 -9.47
C LEU A 218 -10.07 -26.66 -10.39
N LEU A 219 -10.20 -25.36 -10.64
CA LEU A 219 -11.22 -24.81 -11.54
C LEU A 219 -11.10 -25.33 -12.98
N CYS A 220 -9.87 -25.52 -13.47
CA CYS A 220 -9.60 -26.12 -14.77
C CYS A 220 -9.74 -27.65 -14.80
N GLY A 221 -10.06 -28.30 -13.69
CA GLY A 221 -10.18 -29.76 -13.60
C GLY A 221 -8.87 -30.52 -13.78
N ARG A 222 -7.72 -29.89 -13.48
CA ARG A 222 -6.37 -30.44 -13.70
C ARG A 222 -5.83 -31.25 -12.53
N VAL A 223 -6.44 -31.15 -11.35
CA VAL A 223 -6.04 -31.92 -10.16
C VAL A 223 -6.63 -33.32 -10.24
N VAL A 224 -5.93 -34.20 -10.95
CA VAL A 224 -6.27 -35.61 -11.23
C VAL A 224 -5.07 -36.52 -10.86
N PRO A 225 -5.20 -37.88 -10.88
CA PRO A 225 -4.06 -38.76 -10.63
C PRO A 225 -2.85 -38.40 -11.51
N GLY A 226 -1.68 -38.19 -10.87
CA GLY A 226 -0.46 -37.72 -11.51
C GLY A 226 -0.17 -36.22 -11.35
N HIS A 227 -1.13 -35.43 -10.87
CA HIS A 227 -0.87 -34.04 -10.45
C HIS A 227 0.04 -34.01 -9.21
N ALA A 228 0.96 -33.05 -9.12
CA ALA A 228 1.99 -32.98 -8.06
C ALA A 228 1.40 -33.01 -6.62
N LEU A 229 0.20 -32.46 -6.44
CA LEU A 229 -0.51 -32.41 -5.16
C LEU A 229 -1.59 -33.48 -4.97
N TRP A 230 -1.80 -34.36 -5.94
CA TRP A 230 -2.88 -35.35 -5.91
C TRP A 230 -2.79 -36.28 -4.69
N ASP A 231 -1.66 -36.96 -4.51
CA ASP A 231 -1.49 -37.95 -3.44
C ASP A 231 -1.57 -37.32 -2.05
N ARG A 232 -1.04 -36.10 -1.89
CA ARG A 232 -1.11 -35.35 -0.62
C ARG A 232 -2.54 -34.99 -0.27
N LEU A 233 -3.33 -34.47 -1.21
CA LEU A 233 -4.75 -34.16 -0.97
C LEU A 233 -5.57 -35.45 -0.72
N CYS A 234 -5.27 -36.54 -1.43
CA CYS A 234 -5.90 -37.84 -1.21
C CYS A 234 -5.59 -38.42 0.17
N ALA A 235 -4.37 -38.21 0.71
CA ALA A 235 -4.01 -38.60 2.08
C ALA A 235 -4.88 -37.88 3.14
N HIS A 236 -5.43 -36.72 2.82
CA HIS A 236 -6.43 -36.03 3.65
C HIS A 236 -7.89 -36.50 3.39
N GLY A 237 -8.10 -37.55 2.61
CA GLY A 237 -9.41 -38.12 2.32
C GLY A 237 -10.25 -37.32 1.31
N LEU A 238 -9.61 -36.47 0.49
CA LEU A 238 -10.29 -35.54 -0.42
C LEU A 238 -10.50 -36.10 -1.84
N GLU A 239 -10.04 -37.32 -2.12
CA GLU A 239 -10.06 -37.93 -3.46
C GLU A 239 -11.43 -37.82 -4.14
N GLY A 240 -12.50 -38.24 -3.44
CA GLY A 240 -13.84 -38.23 -4.01
C GLY A 240 -14.31 -36.82 -4.42
N ARG A 241 -13.90 -35.79 -3.66
CA ARG A 241 -14.23 -34.39 -3.97
C ARG A 241 -13.41 -33.88 -5.16
N LEU A 242 -12.11 -34.19 -5.22
CA LEU A 242 -11.26 -33.84 -6.34
C LEU A 242 -11.78 -34.42 -7.67
N ARG A 243 -12.18 -35.70 -7.67
CA ARG A 243 -12.78 -36.33 -8.86
C ARG A 243 -14.08 -35.66 -9.30
N ARG A 244 -14.92 -35.22 -8.35
CA ARG A 244 -16.15 -34.46 -8.67
C ARG A 244 -15.85 -33.09 -9.26
N ILE A 245 -14.83 -32.39 -8.75
CA ILE A 245 -14.40 -31.10 -9.30
C ILE A 245 -13.86 -31.28 -10.72
N ALA A 246 -12.96 -32.25 -10.92
CA ALA A 246 -12.39 -32.53 -12.23
C ALA A 246 -13.43 -33.01 -13.27
N GLY A 247 -14.50 -33.68 -12.82
CA GLY A 247 -15.59 -34.13 -13.68
C GLY A 247 -16.59 -33.04 -14.11
N ASP A 248 -16.56 -31.87 -13.46
CA ASP A 248 -17.42 -30.72 -13.76
C ASP A 248 -16.65 -29.41 -13.54
N PRO A 249 -15.61 -29.15 -14.36
CA PRO A 249 -14.72 -28.01 -14.18
C PRO A 249 -15.42 -26.69 -14.54
N CYS A 250 -14.94 -25.59 -13.96
CA CYS A 250 -15.36 -24.23 -14.30
C CYS A 250 -14.11 -23.40 -14.59
N PRO A 251 -13.43 -23.63 -15.74
CA PRO A 251 -12.24 -22.88 -16.08
C PRO A 251 -12.56 -21.38 -16.15
N PRO A 252 -11.64 -20.51 -15.74
CA PRO A 252 -11.83 -19.07 -15.86
C PRO A 252 -11.85 -18.65 -17.33
N ASP A 253 -12.68 -17.64 -17.63
CA ASP A 253 -12.64 -16.94 -18.91
C ASP A 253 -11.46 -15.96 -18.96
N VAL A 254 -11.04 -15.45 -17.79
CA VAL A 254 -9.81 -14.66 -17.59
C VAL A 254 -9.11 -15.13 -16.31
N VAL A 255 -7.84 -15.50 -16.43
CA VAL A 255 -6.95 -15.74 -15.28
C VAL A 255 -6.50 -14.38 -14.74
N GLY A 256 -7.03 -13.98 -13.59
CA GLY A 256 -6.67 -12.74 -12.90
C GLY A 256 -5.49 -12.96 -11.97
N ILE A 257 -4.44 -12.16 -12.14
CA ILE A 257 -3.22 -12.22 -11.34
C ILE A 257 -3.15 -11.01 -10.42
N ASN A 258 -3.19 -11.25 -9.12
CA ASN A 258 -2.83 -10.25 -8.12
C ASN A 258 -1.33 -10.39 -7.83
N HIS A 259 -0.59 -9.28 -7.84
CA HIS A 259 0.85 -9.32 -7.62
C HIS A 259 1.41 -8.04 -7.02
N TYR A 260 2.24 -8.24 -5.99
CA TYR A 260 2.91 -7.20 -5.23
C TYR A 260 4.42 -7.47 -5.24
N LEU A 261 5.24 -6.43 -5.02
CA LEU A 261 6.70 -6.59 -4.95
C LEU A 261 7.14 -7.59 -3.86
N SER A 262 6.32 -7.78 -2.82
CA SER A 262 6.52 -8.74 -1.73
C SER A 262 5.93 -10.14 -1.98
N SER A 263 5.23 -10.37 -3.11
CA SER A 263 4.62 -11.67 -3.44
C SER A 263 5.67 -12.77 -3.66
N GLU A 264 6.90 -12.42 -4.06
CA GLU A 264 8.00 -13.39 -4.08
C GLU A 264 8.70 -13.48 -2.72
N ARG A 265 8.78 -14.71 -2.19
CA ARG A 265 9.24 -15.01 -0.82
C ARG A 265 10.56 -15.78 -0.85
N LEU A 266 11.35 -15.67 0.20
CA LEU A 266 12.55 -16.46 0.45
C LEU A 266 12.37 -17.19 1.79
N VAL A 267 12.36 -18.52 1.75
CA VAL A 267 12.51 -19.35 2.94
C VAL A 267 13.99 -19.63 3.20
N ASP A 268 14.51 -19.10 4.31
CA ASP A 268 15.93 -19.14 4.66
C ASP A 268 16.16 -19.85 6.00
N HIS A 269 17.04 -20.86 6.01
CA HIS A 269 17.39 -21.59 7.22
C HIS A 269 18.39 -20.86 8.13
N ARG A 270 19.05 -19.82 7.61
CA ARG A 270 20.12 -19.06 8.28
C ARG A 270 19.52 -17.96 9.17
N ILE A 271 18.72 -18.38 10.15
CA ILE A 271 17.96 -17.49 11.04
C ILE A 271 18.84 -16.44 11.74
N GLU A 272 20.12 -16.76 11.97
CA GLU A 272 21.11 -15.88 12.61
C GLU A 272 21.42 -14.62 11.79
N ARG A 273 21.18 -14.64 10.47
CA ARG A 273 21.37 -13.47 9.60
C ARG A 273 20.33 -12.37 9.82
N TYR A 274 19.25 -12.69 10.51
CA TYR A 274 18.12 -11.81 10.73
C TYR A 274 18.07 -11.29 12.19
N GLY A 275 19.18 -11.42 12.95
CA GLY A 275 19.27 -11.17 14.39
C GLY A 275 18.98 -9.76 14.90
N HIS A 276 18.72 -8.80 14.00
CA HIS A 276 18.30 -7.44 14.33
C HIS A 276 17.10 -7.10 13.47
N ARG A 277 15.95 -6.83 14.12
CA ARG A 277 14.58 -6.63 13.59
C ARG A 277 13.74 -7.90 13.61
N SER A 278 12.65 -7.84 14.38
CA SER A 278 11.44 -8.65 14.23
C SER A 278 11.54 -10.20 14.22
N ILE A 279 12.63 -10.86 14.65
CA ILE A 279 12.56 -12.32 14.98
C ILE A 279 11.70 -12.55 16.22
N ALA A 280 11.54 -11.56 17.10
CA ALA A 280 10.61 -11.66 18.22
C ALA A 280 9.14 -11.82 17.75
N ASP A 281 8.81 -11.29 16.55
CA ASP A 281 7.44 -11.26 16.05
C ASP A 281 7.18 -12.10 14.79
N ARG A 282 8.22 -12.47 14.02
CA ARG A 282 8.11 -13.54 13.02
C ARG A 282 8.39 -14.86 13.71
N ALA A 283 7.35 -15.66 13.92
CA ALA A 283 7.51 -17.02 14.44
C ALA A 283 8.54 -17.78 13.59
N VAL A 284 9.69 -18.11 14.18
CA VAL A 284 10.69 -18.98 13.55
C VAL A 284 9.97 -20.29 13.21
N GLY A 285 9.80 -20.53 11.93
CA GLY A 285 9.17 -21.74 11.43
C GLY A 285 10.11 -22.92 11.53
N SER A 286 9.59 -24.11 11.26
CA SER A 286 10.43 -25.27 10.99
C SER A 286 9.83 -26.14 9.90
N TYR A 287 10.68 -26.60 8.98
CA TYR A 287 10.35 -27.61 8.00
C TYR A 287 11.22 -28.84 8.22
N LYS A 288 10.60 -29.97 8.58
CA LYS A 288 11.28 -31.25 8.90
C LYS A 288 12.45 -31.08 9.91
N GLY A 289 12.28 -30.20 10.89
CA GLY A 289 13.30 -29.92 11.92
C GLY A 289 14.37 -28.91 11.51
N VAL A 290 14.35 -28.41 10.28
CA VAL A 290 15.19 -27.29 9.84
C VAL A 290 14.48 -25.99 10.23
N PRO A 291 15.09 -25.09 11.01
CA PRO A 291 14.49 -23.79 11.32
C PRO A 291 14.43 -22.94 10.06
N LEU A 292 13.45 -22.05 9.94
CA LEU A 292 13.33 -21.15 8.80
C LEU A 292 12.74 -19.80 9.18
N VAL A 293 13.09 -18.78 8.40
CA VAL A 293 12.35 -17.52 8.31
C VAL A 293 11.74 -17.37 6.92
N ASP A 294 10.59 -16.72 6.86
CA ASP A 294 9.95 -16.31 5.61
C ASP A 294 10.13 -14.78 5.46
N VAL A 295 10.88 -14.37 4.44
CA VAL A 295 11.17 -12.97 4.13
C VAL A 295 10.85 -12.66 2.67
N ASP A 296 10.69 -11.38 2.33
CA ASP A 296 10.48 -11.00 0.93
C ASP A 296 11.79 -11.20 0.13
N ALA A 297 11.70 -11.90 -1.00
CA ALA A 297 12.87 -12.26 -1.80
C ALA A 297 13.51 -11.01 -2.45
N ILE A 298 12.70 -10.00 -2.77
CA ILE A 298 13.15 -8.79 -3.45
C ILE A 298 14.17 -7.98 -2.62
N ARG A 299 14.17 -8.11 -1.29
CA ARG A 299 15.18 -7.46 -0.42
C ARG A 299 16.30 -8.37 0.09
N HIS A 300 16.17 -9.68 -0.10
CA HIS A 300 17.08 -10.65 0.51
C HIS A 300 17.82 -11.54 -0.51
N ARG A 301 17.56 -11.37 -1.81
CA ARG A 301 18.23 -12.11 -2.89
C ARG A 301 19.05 -11.22 -3.82
N ASP A 302 20.37 -11.38 -3.73
CA ASP A 302 21.34 -10.71 -4.62
C ASP A 302 21.09 -11.07 -6.09
N GLU A 303 20.77 -12.34 -6.40
CA GLU A 303 20.57 -12.82 -7.77
C GLU A 303 19.26 -12.33 -8.41
N GLY A 304 18.40 -11.66 -7.62
CA GLY A 304 17.10 -11.19 -8.06
C GLY A 304 15.99 -12.22 -7.90
N VAL A 305 14.80 -11.84 -8.40
CA VAL A 305 13.55 -12.59 -8.31
C VAL A 305 13.09 -13.05 -9.70
N VAL A 306 12.08 -13.91 -9.79
CA VAL A 306 11.54 -14.36 -11.09
C VAL A 306 10.94 -13.18 -11.85
N GLY A 307 10.23 -12.30 -11.14
CA GLY A 307 9.60 -11.10 -11.64
C GLY A 307 8.25 -11.36 -12.32
N LEU A 308 7.33 -10.40 -12.16
CA LEU A 308 5.99 -10.45 -12.74
C LEU A 308 5.95 -10.83 -14.24
N PRO A 309 6.80 -10.31 -15.13
CA PRO A 309 6.69 -10.65 -16.56
C PRO A 309 6.87 -12.15 -16.83
N ASN A 310 7.75 -12.81 -16.08
CA ASN A 310 7.98 -14.24 -16.21
C ASN A 310 6.85 -15.05 -15.55
N LEU A 311 6.31 -14.58 -14.43
CA LEU A 311 5.15 -15.19 -13.78
C LEU A 311 3.89 -15.13 -14.67
N LEU A 312 3.65 -14.00 -15.33
CA LEU A 312 2.57 -13.85 -16.32
C LEU A 312 2.76 -14.81 -17.50
N ARG A 313 4.00 -14.97 -17.99
CA ARG A 313 4.31 -15.95 -19.04
C ARG A 313 4.07 -17.38 -18.57
N GLN A 314 4.43 -17.72 -17.33
CA GLN A 314 4.13 -19.04 -16.74
C GLN A 314 2.62 -19.31 -16.69
N ALA A 315 1.81 -18.34 -16.27
CA ALA A 315 0.35 -18.46 -16.26
C ALA A 315 -0.21 -18.67 -17.68
N TRP A 316 0.25 -17.86 -18.65
CA TRP A 316 -0.13 -17.99 -20.05
C TRP A 316 0.26 -19.35 -20.65
N ASP A 317 1.48 -19.81 -20.43
CA ASP A 317 1.96 -21.08 -20.95
C ASP A 317 1.25 -22.27 -20.29
N ARG A 318 0.91 -22.16 -19.00
CA ARG A 318 0.19 -23.20 -18.27
C ARG A 318 -1.25 -23.34 -18.76
N TYR A 319 -1.98 -22.24 -18.89
CA TYR A 319 -3.43 -22.28 -19.12
C TYR A 319 -3.86 -22.03 -20.57
N ARG A 320 -3.09 -21.23 -21.33
CA ARG A 320 -3.48 -20.72 -22.66
C ARG A 320 -4.86 -20.04 -22.65
N LEU A 321 -5.18 -19.40 -21.53
CA LEU A 321 -6.39 -18.59 -21.31
C LEU A 321 -5.99 -17.12 -21.22
N PRO A 322 -6.91 -16.17 -21.54
CA PRO A 322 -6.66 -14.75 -21.36
C PRO A 322 -6.19 -14.44 -19.93
N VAL A 323 -5.20 -13.56 -19.78
CA VAL A 323 -4.63 -13.17 -18.49
C VAL A 323 -4.91 -11.69 -18.23
N ALA A 324 -5.12 -11.29 -16.98
CA ALA A 324 -5.14 -9.88 -16.58
C ALA A 324 -4.38 -9.71 -15.27
N VAL A 325 -3.69 -8.58 -15.09
CA VAL A 325 -3.20 -8.20 -13.76
C VAL A 325 -4.37 -7.55 -13.04
N THR A 326 -4.98 -8.27 -12.08
CA THR A 326 -6.24 -7.87 -11.45
C THR A 326 -6.09 -7.02 -10.21
N GLU A 327 -4.88 -6.97 -9.63
CA GLU A 327 -4.43 -6.01 -8.61
C GLU A 327 -2.97 -5.66 -8.84
N CYS A 328 -2.66 -4.36 -8.83
CA CYS A 328 -1.30 -3.83 -8.94
C CYS A 328 -1.20 -2.61 -8.04
N HIS A 329 -0.44 -2.75 -6.94
CA HIS A 329 -0.18 -1.68 -5.98
C HIS A 329 1.20 -1.82 -5.35
N ASN A 330 1.70 -0.72 -4.80
CA ASN A 330 2.93 -0.69 -4.04
C ASN A 330 2.71 0.17 -2.79
N GLY A 331 2.74 -0.45 -1.61
CA GLY A 331 2.61 0.23 -0.32
C GLY A 331 3.82 1.08 0.01
N ALA A 332 3.96 2.21 -0.69
CA ALA A 332 5.13 3.06 -0.69
C ALA A 332 4.77 4.53 -0.94
N THR A 333 5.79 5.37 -1.17
CA THR A 333 5.62 6.78 -1.51
C THR A 333 4.95 6.97 -2.87
N ARG A 334 4.42 8.17 -3.13
CA ARG A 334 3.66 8.47 -4.35
C ARG A 334 4.40 8.12 -5.65
N ASP A 335 5.69 8.43 -5.70
CA ASP A 335 6.56 8.17 -6.84
C ASP A 335 6.79 6.67 -7.07
N GLU A 336 6.97 5.89 -6.00
CA GLU A 336 7.17 4.44 -6.09
C GLU A 336 5.88 3.69 -6.48
N GLN A 337 4.71 4.20 -6.09
CA GLN A 337 3.42 3.73 -6.60
C GLN A 337 3.34 3.92 -8.13
N VAL A 338 3.66 5.13 -8.61
CA VAL A 338 3.65 5.48 -10.03
C VAL A 338 4.64 4.64 -10.83
N ARG A 339 5.89 4.51 -10.36
CA ARG A 339 6.93 3.69 -11.00
C ARG A 339 6.47 2.23 -11.14
N TRP A 340 5.87 1.67 -10.09
CA TRP A 340 5.44 0.28 -10.09
C TRP A 340 4.35 0.03 -11.13
N PHE A 341 3.29 0.84 -11.09
CA PHE A 341 2.18 0.69 -12.03
C PHE A 341 2.64 0.86 -13.49
N VAL A 342 3.48 1.86 -13.77
CA VAL A 342 4.02 2.10 -15.12
C VAL A 342 4.93 0.94 -15.57
N GLU A 343 5.76 0.38 -14.68
CA GLU A 343 6.58 -0.79 -14.99
C GLU A 343 5.71 -2.02 -15.32
N VAL A 344 4.65 -2.27 -14.55
CA VAL A 344 3.70 -3.36 -14.81
C VAL A 344 2.96 -3.13 -16.13
N TRP A 345 2.49 -1.92 -16.39
CA TRP A 345 1.81 -1.56 -17.64
C TRP A 345 2.71 -1.77 -18.87
N ARG A 346 3.96 -1.29 -18.83
CA ARG A 346 4.93 -1.44 -19.92
C ARG A 346 5.30 -2.92 -20.12
N SER A 347 5.50 -3.67 -19.04
CA SER A 347 5.74 -5.11 -19.09
C SER A 347 4.56 -5.87 -19.70
N ALA A 348 3.34 -5.45 -19.36
CA ALA A 348 2.12 -6.00 -19.90
C ALA A 348 2.01 -5.76 -21.42
N GLN A 349 2.29 -4.53 -21.88
CA GLN A 349 2.34 -4.20 -23.31
C GLN A 349 3.40 -5.05 -24.05
N GLN A 350 4.61 -5.15 -23.49
CA GLN A 350 5.68 -5.94 -24.08
C GLN A 350 5.26 -7.42 -24.26
N LEU A 351 4.68 -8.04 -23.23
CA LEU A 351 4.24 -9.44 -23.31
C LEU A 351 3.15 -9.64 -24.38
N ARG A 352 2.27 -8.65 -24.60
CA ARG A 352 1.28 -8.70 -25.69
C ARG A 352 1.95 -8.68 -27.05
N ASP A 353 2.97 -7.84 -27.23
CA ASP A 353 3.75 -7.78 -28.46
C ASP A 353 4.49 -9.11 -28.73
N GLU A 354 4.82 -9.86 -27.67
CA GLU A 354 5.38 -11.21 -27.73
C GLU A 354 4.32 -12.32 -27.90
N GLY A 355 3.03 -11.99 -27.98
CA GLY A 355 1.93 -12.93 -28.25
C GLY A 355 1.24 -13.52 -27.02
N VAL A 356 1.49 -13.00 -25.82
CA VAL A 356 0.72 -13.33 -24.61
C VAL A 356 -0.64 -12.63 -24.65
N ASP A 357 -1.73 -13.36 -24.42
CA ASP A 357 -3.08 -12.77 -24.41
C ASP A 357 -3.40 -12.04 -23.09
N LEU A 358 -2.66 -10.97 -22.81
CA LEU A 358 -2.81 -10.18 -21.58
C LEU A 358 -3.80 -9.02 -21.79
N ARG A 359 -4.98 -9.08 -21.17
CA ARG A 359 -6.12 -8.20 -21.47
C ARG A 359 -6.08 -6.86 -20.75
N ALA A 360 -5.63 -6.83 -19.51
CA ALA A 360 -5.73 -5.64 -18.69
C ALA A 360 -4.69 -5.56 -17.57
N VAL A 361 -4.52 -4.34 -17.06
CA VAL A 361 -3.87 -4.05 -15.78
C VAL A 361 -4.84 -3.23 -14.93
N THR A 362 -5.07 -3.66 -13.69
CA THR A 362 -5.96 -3.01 -12.74
C THR A 362 -5.19 -2.11 -11.79
N ALA A 363 -5.59 -0.83 -11.70
CA ALA A 363 -5.14 0.05 -10.63
C ALA A 363 -5.91 -0.28 -9.34
N TRP A 364 -5.27 -0.99 -8.42
CA TRP A 364 -5.76 -1.23 -7.06
C TRP A 364 -4.83 -0.47 -6.08
N ALA A 365 -5.31 0.17 -5.03
CA ALA A 365 -6.71 0.49 -4.77
C ALA A 365 -7.07 1.90 -5.26
N LEU A 366 -8.26 2.09 -5.84
CA LEU A 366 -8.71 3.42 -6.29
C LEU A 366 -8.81 4.43 -5.15
N LEU A 367 -9.33 4.03 -3.99
CA LEU A 367 -9.53 4.89 -2.81
C LEU A 367 -8.54 4.61 -1.69
N GLY A 368 -7.45 3.90 -1.98
CA GLY A 368 -6.51 3.42 -0.98
C GLY A 368 -7.06 2.24 -0.18
N SER A 369 -6.39 1.92 0.91
CA SER A 369 -6.71 0.76 1.75
C SER A 369 -6.35 1.04 3.22
N TYR A 370 -7.02 0.33 4.13
CA TYR A 370 -6.80 0.49 5.57
C TYR A 370 -6.23 -0.78 6.21
N ASP A 371 -5.23 -0.64 7.07
CA ASP A 371 -4.65 -1.68 7.93
C ASP A 371 -4.11 -2.95 7.23
N TRP A 372 -3.95 -2.91 5.89
CA TRP A 372 -3.33 -4.00 5.12
C TRP A 372 -1.85 -4.19 5.43
N ASN A 373 -1.16 -3.13 5.89
CA ASN A 373 0.19 -3.22 6.44
C ASN A 373 0.27 -4.16 7.66
N ARG A 374 -0.87 -4.45 8.30
CA ARG A 374 -1.01 -5.41 9.40
C ARG A 374 -1.88 -6.61 9.01
N MET A 375 -1.94 -6.93 7.71
CA MET A 375 -2.75 -8.04 7.18
C MET A 375 -4.23 -7.99 7.60
N VAL A 376 -4.75 -6.79 7.94
CA VAL A 376 -6.13 -6.60 8.40
C VAL A 376 -6.45 -7.42 9.66
N THR A 377 -5.44 -7.73 10.51
CA THR A 377 -5.64 -8.44 11.79
C THR A 377 -5.83 -7.49 12.97
N HIS A 378 -5.37 -6.25 12.85
CA HIS A 378 -5.53 -5.19 13.85
C HIS A 378 -6.04 -3.90 13.21
N PHE A 379 -6.97 -3.23 13.88
CA PHE A 379 -7.74 -2.12 13.32
C PHE A 379 -7.35 -0.81 13.98
N VAL A 380 -6.28 -0.19 13.49
CA VAL A 380 -5.74 1.08 14.02
C VAL A 380 -6.07 2.26 13.10
N GLY A 381 -6.60 1.98 11.91
CA GLY A 381 -6.95 2.98 10.91
C GLY A 381 -5.74 3.52 10.15
N HIS A 382 -4.67 2.73 10.01
CA HIS A 382 -3.56 3.08 9.13
C HIS A 382 -4.07 3.13 7.69
N TYR A 383 -3.98 4.31 7.06
CA TYR A 383 -4.47 4.53 5.72
C TYR A 383 -3.33 4.68 4.72
N GLU A 384 -3.34 3.81 3.72
CA GLU A 384 -2.44 3.84 2.58
C GLU A 384 -3.14 4.47 1.37
N PRO A 385 -2.65 5.62 0.83
CA PRO A 385 -3.31 6.30 -0.28
C PRO A 385 -3.35 5.49 -1.57
N GLY A 386 -4.49 5.55 -2.24
CA GLY A 386 -4.68 5.01 -3.58
C GLY A 386 -4.52 6.04 -4.69
N VAL A 387 -5.22 5.77 -5.80
CA VAL A 387 -5.35 6.71 -6.94
C VAL A 387 -5.98 8.02 -6.52
N PHE A 388 -6.92 7.97 -5.58
CA PHE A 388 -7.48 9.10 -4.87
C PHE A 388 -7.13 9.00 -3.38
N ASP A 389 -6.74 10.12 -2.79
CA ASP A 389 -6.51 10.27 -1.35
C ASP A 389 -7.83 10.70 -0.69
N VAL A 390 -8.33 9.93 0.29
CA VAL A 390 -9.61 10.17 0.96
C VAL A 390 -9.49 10.66 2.41
N ARG A 391 -8.28 11.00 2.88
CA ARG A 391 -8.05 11.41 4.29
C ARG A 391 -8.88 12.60 4.74
N ASP A 392 -9.23 13.51 3.82
CA ASP A 392 -10.05 14.68 4.13
C ASP A 392 -11.57 14.44 4.03
N GLY A 393 -11.97 13.19 3.82
CA GLY A 393 -13.35 12.77 3.59
C GLY A 393 -13.79 12.84 2.13
N ASN A 394 -13.06 13.53 1.26
CA ASN A 394 -13.33 13.62 -0.18
C ASN A 394 -12.25 12.89 -0.98
N ALA A 395 -12.61 12.34 -2.14
CA ALA A 395 -11.66 11.72 -3.05
C ALA A 395 -10.85 12.77 -3.81
N ARG A 396 -9.64 13.08 -3.34
CA ARG A 396 -8.70 14.00 -4.02
C ARG A 396 -7.81 13.23 -4.99
N PRO A 397 -7.70 13.63 -6.27
CA PRO A 397 -6.82 12.94 -7.21
C PRO A 397 -5.36 13.09 -6.80
N THR A 398 -4.61 12.03 -7.06
CA THR A 398 -3.18 11.96 -6.81
C THR A 398 -2.42 11.97 -8.14
N ARG A 399 -1.07 12.01 -8.11
CA ARG A 399 -0.28 11.90 -9.35
C ARG A 399 -0.66 10.67 -10.18
N MET A 400 -1.01 9.57 -9.52
CA MET A 400 -1.44 8.34 -10.19
C MET A 400 -2.65 8.57 -11.09
N ALA A 401 -3.63 9.39 -10.69
CA ALA A 401 -4.82 9.65 -11.50
C ALA A 401 -4.47 10.20 -12.89
N THR A 402 -3.54 11.17 -12.95
CA THR A 402 -3.08 11.75 -14.22
C THR A 402 -2.27 10.75 -15.05
N VAL A 403 -1.45 9.92 -14.40
CA VAL A 403 -0.69 8.84 -15.07
C VAL A 403 -1.63 7.83 -15.71
N LEU A 404 -2.67 7.41 -14.98
CA LEU A 404 -3.67 6.48 -15.49
C LEU A 404 -4.45 7.07 -16.67
N GLN A 405 -4.81 8.36 -16.61
CA GLN A 405 -5.47 9.06 -17.73
C GLN A 405 -4.60 9.12 -18.98
N ASP A 406 -3.28 9.31 -18.83
CA ASP A 406 -2.34 9.26 -19.95
C ASP A 406 -2.27 7.86 -20.55
N LEU A 407 -2.08 6.83 -19.72
CA LEU A 407 -2.02 5.43 -20.14
C LEU A 407 -3.30 4.96 -20.83
N ALA A 408 -4.47 5.28 -20.25
CA ALA A 408 -5.78 4.95 -20.83
C ALA A 408 -6.02 5.62 -22.18
N ALA A 409 -5.41 6.78 -22.41
CA ALA A 409 -5.46 7.51 -23.68
C ALA A 409 -4.32 7.13 -24.65
N GLY A 410 -3.48 6.16 -24.30
CA GLY A 410 -2.34 5.73 -25.12
C GLY A 410 -1.21 6.74 -25.22
N ARG A 411 -1.10 7.67 -24.25
CA ARG A 411 0.02 8.62 -24.12
C ARG A 411 1.09 8.05 -23.20
N ASP A 412 2.34 8.43 -23.43
CA ASP A 412 3.42 8.14 -22.47
C ASP A 412 3.22 9.04 -21.23
N PRO A 413 3.13 8.47 -20.02
CA PRO A 413 2.82 9.25 -18.83
C PRO A 413 4.00 10.15 -18.45
N ALA A 414 3.72 11.43 -18.24
CA ALA A 414 4.70 12.37 -17.71
C ALA A 414 4.50 12.55 -16.21
N ALA A 415 5.38 11.95 -15.40
CA ALA A 415 5.43 12.17 -13.96
C ALA A 415 6.88 12.35 -13.51
N PRO A 416 7.15 13.23 -12.53
CA PRO A 416 8.46 13.33 -11.92
C PRO A 416 8.93 11.96 -11.44
N ALA A 417 10.24 11.72 -11.55
CA ALA A 417 10.92 10.54 -11.01
C ALA A 417 10.71 9.23 -11.78
N LEU A 418 9.94 9.21 -12.88
CA LEU A 418 9.88 8.07 -13.80
C LEU A 418 11.20 7.81 -14.55
N GLU A 419 12.10 8.80 -14.58
CA GLU A 419 13.45 8.69 -15.14
C GLU A 419 14.41 7.84 -14.27
N VAL A 420 14.05 7.60 -13.01
CA VAL A 420 14.80 6.76 -12.08
C VAL A 420 14.04 5.44 -11.88
N PRO A 421 14.73 4.28 -11.87
CA PRO A 421 14.08 3.01 -11.60
C PRO A 421 13.59 2.92 -10.15
N GLY A 422 12.48 2.20 -9.92
CA GLY A 422 11.94 2.00 -8.58
C GLY A 422 12.91 1.29 -7.65
N TRP A 423 12.70 1.41 -6.34
CA TRP A 423 13.58 0.84 -5.31
C TRP A 423 13.92 -0.63 -5.55
N TRP A 424 12.99 -1.43 -6.06
CA TRP A 424 13.17 -2.86 -6.34
C TRP A 424 14.17 -3.19 -7.45
N ARG A 425 14.59 -2.19 -8.22
CA ARG A 425 15.66 -2.32 -9.23
C ARG A 425 16.98 -1.69 -8.77
N ARG A 426 16.96 -0.88 -7.71
CA ARG A 426 18.14 -0.21 -7.17
C ARG A 426 18.95 -1.18 -6.30
N PRO A 427 20.29 -1.06 -6.24
CA PRO A 427 21.12 -1.87 -5.33
C PRO A 427 20.70 -1.74 -3.86
N SER A 428 20.13 -0.59 -3.48
CA SER A 428 19.58 -0.29 -2.16
C SER A 428 18.45 -1.20 -1.70
N ARG A 429 17.81 -1.95 -2.61
CA ARG A 429 16.77 -2.92 -2.23
C ARG A 429 17.27 -3.95 -1.21
N LEU A 430 18.56 -4.28 -1.25
CA LEU A 430 19.11 -5.35 -0.42
C LEU A 430 19.37 -4.86 1.00
N VAL A 431 18.83 -5.56 2.01
CA VAL A 431 18.97 -5.16 3.42
C VAL A 431 20.44 -5.09 3.86
N HIS A 432 21.30 -5.93 3.29
CA HIS A 432 22.74 -5.98 3.55
C HIS A 432 23.60 -5.14 2.60
N ALA A 433 22.99 -4.36 1.69
CA ALA A 433 23.75 -3.51 0.78
C ALA A 433 24.62 -2.52 1.57
N ALA A 434 25.88 -2.38 1.13
CA ALA A 434 26.76 -1.36 1.68
C ALA A 434 26.16 0.04 1.42
N HIS A 435 26.04 0.84 2.46
CA HIS A 435 25.53 2.19 2.34
C HIS A 435 26.50 3.08 1.57
N THR A 436 25.98 3.80 0.59
CA THR A 436 26.72 4.87 -0.08
C THR A 436 26.88 6.02 0.89
N THR A 437 28.10 6.56 0.98
CA THR A 437 28.38 7.76 1.82
C THR A 437 28.19 9.05 1.04
N GLN A 438 28.07 8.94 -0.29
CA GLN A 438 27.88 10.04 -1.22
C GLN A 438 26.43 10.06 -1.75
N PRO A 439 25.86 11.25 -1.97
CA PRO A 439 24.57 11.42 -2.65
C PRO A 439 24.53 10.70 -3.99
N CYS A 440 23.48 9.90 -4.21
CA CYS A 440 23.23 9.15 -5.44
C CYS A 440 22.37 9.96 -6.43
N PHE A 441 21.51 10.84 -5.92
CA PHE A 441 20.51 11.57 -6.71
C PHE A 441 20.72 13.08 -6.73
N GLU A 442 21.75 13.58 -6.03
CA GLU A 442 22.21 14.96 -6.16
C GLU A 442 22.80 15.22 -7.55
N ARG A 443 22.33 16.29 -8.18
CA ARG A 443 22.81 16.82 -9.45
C ARG A 443 23.32 18.24 -9.24
N THR A 444 24.09 18.73 -10.20
CA THR A 444 24.65 20.08 -10.13
C THR A 444 23.94 21.02 -11.11
N LEU A 445 24.12 22.33 -10.93
CA LEU A 445 23.61 23.33 -11.87
C LEU A 445 24.29 23.24 -13.25
N ASP A 446 25.53 22.74 -13.29
CA ASP A 446 26.32 22.59 -14.51
C ASP A 446 26.08 21.23 -15.20
N ASP A 447 25.67 20.23 -14.42
CA ASP A 447 25.24 18.91 -14.89
C ASP A 447 23.92 18.50 -14.22
N PRO A 448 22.79 19.03 -14.71
CA PRO A 448 21.48 18.70 -14.18
C PRO A 448 20.97 17.33 -14.65
N GLY A 449 21.75 16.57 -15.43
CA GLY A 449 21.39 15.25 -15.96
C GLY A 449 20.15 15.22 -16.87
N GLU A 450 19.72 14.01 -17.24
CA GLU A 450 18.47 13.79 -18.00
C GLU A 450 17.25 13.78 -17.06
N GLY A 451 16.13 14.35 -17.51
CA GLY A 451 14.89 14.47 -16.72
C GLY A 451 14.71 15.84 -16.08
N ALA A 452 13.82 15.93 -15.10
CA ALA A 452 13.56 17.16 -14.37
C ALA A 452 13.85 16.92 -12.88
N PRO A 453 14.94 17.45 -12.30
CA PRO A 453 15.16 17.37 -10.85
C PRO A 453 14.24 18.31 -10.04
N LEU A 454 14.15 18.05 -8.74
CA LEU A 454 13.62 18.98 -7.75
C LEU A 454 14.68 20.05 -7.43
N LEU A 455 14.31 21.34 -7.43
CA LEU A 455 15.22 22.40 -7.00
C LEU A 455 15.06 22.64 -5.49
N LEU A 456 16.11 22.36 -4.71
CA LEU A 456 16.10 22.52 -3.25
C LEU A 456 16.70 23.86 -2.85
N VAL A 457 15.90 24.72 -2.24
CA VAL A 457 16.39 25.93 -1.57
C VAL A 457 16.59 25.58 -0.09
N GLY A 458 17.83 25.30 0.28
CA GLY A 458 18.19 24.82 1.63
C GLY A 458 19.17 25.74 2.36
N ASP A 459 19.47 25.33 3.58
CA ASP A 459 20.53 25.78 4.48
C ASP A 459 21.16 24.55 5.15
N ASP A 460 22.04 24.73 6.14
CA ASP A 460 22.63 23.61 6.91
C ASP A 460 21.73 23.17 8.10
N GLY A 461 20.42 23.41 8.01
CA GLY A 461 19.45 23.11 9.07
C GLY A 461 18.79 21.72 8.91
N PRO A 462 18.18 21.18 9.99
CA PRO A 462 17.58 19.83 9.99
C PRO A 462 16.56 19.57 8.87
N LEU A 463 15.70 20.56 8.56
CA LEU A 463 14.71 20.41 7.48
C LEU A 463 15.34 20.29 6.08
N SER A 464 16.44 21.00 5.83
CA SER A 464 17.21 20.90 4.59
C SER A 464 17.88 19.53 4.46
N HIS A 465 18.45 19.01 5.55
CA HIS A 465 18.99 17.65 5.63
C HIS A 465 17.91 16.58 5.41
N LEU A 466 16.72 16.74 6.02
CA LEU A 466 15.59 15.85 5.80
C LEU A 466 15.08 15.88 4.36
N ALA A 467 15.05 17.05 3.71
CA ALA A 467 14.65 17.18 2.32
C ALA A 467 15.61 16.42 1.37
N VAL A 468 16.93 16.56 1.61
CA VAL A 468 17.96 15.79 0.90
C VAL A 468 17.75 14.29 1.13
N ARG A 469 17.62 13.86 2.39
CA ARG A 469 17.38 12.46 2.75
C ARG A 469 16.16 11.91 2.02
N ALA A 470 15.04 12.62 2.05
CA ALA A 470 13.81 12.19 1.41
C ALA A 470 13.99 12.03 -0.10
N CYS A 471 14.75 12.91 -0.75
CA CYS A 471 15.07 12.77 -2.17
C CYS A 471 15.94 11.53 -2.46
N GLU A 472 16.97 11.28 -1.65
CA GLU A 472 17.84 10.11 -1.83
C GLU A 472 17.07 8.79 -1.64
N VAL A 473 16.35 8.66 -0.51
CA VAL A 473 15.53 7.47 -0.20
C VAL A 473 14.55 7.17 -1.34
N ARG A 474 13.85 8.20 -1.83
CA ARG A 474 12.82 8.09 -2.86
C ARG A 474 13.38 8.08 -4.28
N GLY A 475 14.69 8.14 -4.46
CA GLY A 475 15.31 8.23 -5.79
C GLY A 475 14.79 9.41 -6.61
N LEU A 476 14.54 10.56 -5.97
CA LEU A 476 14.14 11.80 -6.63
C LEU A 476 15.40 12.59 -6.98
N PRO A 477 15.72 12.81 -8.27
CA PRO A 477 16.82 13.67 -8.61
C PRO A 477 16.61 15.10 -8.10
N TYR A 478 17.65 15.72 -7.56
CA TYR A 478 17.56 17.10 -7.05
C TYR A 478 18.81 17.92 -7.33
N VAL A 479 18.64 19.24 -7.35
CA VAL A 479 19.74 20.22 -7.43
C VAL A 479 19.63 21.14 -6.24
N ARG A 480 20.71 21.31 -5.47
CA ARG A 480 20.77 22.32 -4.41
C ARG A 480 20.99 23.70 -5.02
N CYS A 481 20.13 24.64 -4.66
CA CYS A 481 20.17 26.00 -5.14
C CYS A 481 21.17 26.82 -4.32
N GLY A 482 22.41 26.99 -4.81
CA GLY A 482 23.41 27.92 -4.26
C GLY A 482 23.32 29.36 -4.81
N GLU A 483 22.27 29.61 -5.61
CA GLU A 483 22.13 30.49 -6.77
C GLU A 483 21.88 32.01 -6.72
N ASP A 484 20.94 32.60 -6.01
CA ASP A 484 19.77 33.30 -6.64
C ASP A 484 18.83 32.34 -7.42
N LEU A 485 17.54 32.44 -7.08
CA LEU A 485 16.56 31.44 -7.50
C LEU A 485 16.13 31.66 -8.94
N ARG A 486 16.05 32.92 -9.42
CA ARG A 486 15.64 33.19 -10.80
C ARG A 486 16.67 32.63 -11.77
N ALA A 487 17.95 32.83 -11.49
CA ALA A 487 19.04 32.26 -12.27
C ALA A 487 18.99 30.72 -12.33
N ALA A 488 18.76 30.06 -11.19
CA ALA A 488 18.61 28.60 -11.14
C ALA A 488 17.40 28.09 -11.96
N LEU A 489 16.27 28.81 -11.90
CA LEU A 489 15.07 28.49 -12.68
C LEU A 489 15.29 28.65 -14.19
N ASP A 490 16.16 29.55 -14.63
CA ASP A 490 16.49 29.71 -16.05
C ASP A 490 17.43 28.60 -16.56
N ARG A 491 18.26 28.04 -15.68
CA ARG A 491 19.29 27.05 -16.04
C ARG A 491 18.84 25.59 -15.94
N VAL A 492 17.96 25.27 -14.99
CA VAL A 492 17.56 23.89 -14.70
C VAL A 492 16.13 23.64 -15.18
N ARG A 493 15.92 22.57 -15.94
CA ARG A 493 14.58 22.02 -16.19
C ARG A 493 14.16 21.25 -14.95
N ARG A 494 13.15 21.72 -14.24
CA ARG A 494 12.72 21.25 -12.92
C ARG A 494 11.23 20.97 -12.95
N TRP A 495 10.77 20.08 -12.07
CA TRP A 495 9.33 19.86 -11.90
C TRP A 495 8.75 20.68 -10.75
N ALA A 496 9.56 21.02 -9.74
CA ALA A 496 9.16 21.87 -8.62
C ALA A 496 10.34 22.52 -7.91
N VAL A 497 10.03 23.40 -6.95
CA VAL A 497 10.95 23.98 -5.97
C VAL A 497 10.51 23.58 -4.56
N LEU A 498 11.44 23.20 -3.68
CA LEU A 498 11.19 23.00 -2.26
C LEU A 498 12.06 23.95 -1.44
N ASP A 499 11.42 24.87 -0.69
CA ASP A 499 12.08 25.71 0.30
C ASP A 499 12.15 24.98 1.64
N ALA A 500 13.29 24.33 1.89
CA ALA A 500 13.50 23.47 3.06
C ALA A 500 14.10 24.20 4.27
N ARG A 501 14.25 25.53 4.21
CA ARG A 501 14.88 26.31 5.29
C ARG A 501 13.97 26.48 6.49
N ASP A 502 14.52 26.29 7.70
CA ASP A 502 13.80 26.52 8.95
C ASP A 502 13.86 27.99 9.39
N ARG A 503 12.87 28.77 8.94
CA ARG A 503 12.80 30.22 9.21
C ARG A 503 12.14 30.58 10.54
N GLU A 504 11.32 29.69 11.09
CA GLU A 504 10.57 29.94 12.32
C GLU A 504 11.16 29.22 13.55
N GLY A 505 12.22 28.42 13.35
CA GLY A 505 12.79 27.62 14.43
C GLY A 505 11.91 26.44 14.78
N LEU A 506 11.21 25.88 13.78
CA LEU A 506 10.36 24.70 13.92
C LEU A 506 11.17 23.51 14.43
N ALA A 507 12.43 23.34 14.03
CA ALA A 507 13.26 22.18 14.36
C ALA A 507 14.35 22.43 15.44
N GLY A 508 14.21 23.45 16.30
CA GLY A 508 15.13 23.70 17.42
C GLY A 508 16.41 24.49 17.08
N PRO A 509 17.38 24.67 18.02
CA PRO A 509 18.38 25.73 17.93
C PRO A 509 19.48 25.49 16.88
N LYS A 510 19.89 26.61 16.30
CA LYS A 510 20.57 26.80 15.02
C LYS A 510 22.08 26.55 15.11
N ARG A 511 22.64 25.73 14.21
CA ARG A 511 23.90 26.14 13.57
C ARG A 511 23.57 27.36 12.69
N ARG A 512 23.76 28.59 13.21
CA ARG A 512 23.83 29.82 12.39
C ARG A 512 25.15 29.77 11.61
N ALA A 513 25.30 30.22 10.36
CA ALA A 513 24.40 30.76 9.35
C ALA A 513 25.14 30.74 7.99
N ALA A 514 24.42 30.77 6.87
CA ALA A 514 24.91 31.42 5.64
C ALA A 514 23.92 32.54 5.26
N ALA A 515 24.44 33.70 4.85
CA ALA A 515 23.63 34.75 4.25
C ALA A 515 22.99 34.17 2.99
N CYS A 516 21.69 33.91 3.02
CA CYS A 516 21.01 33.26 1.92
C CYS A 516 20.73 34.28 0.79
N PRO A 517 21.17 34.04 -0.45
CA PRO A 517 20.95 34.99 -1.55
C PRO A 517 19.48 35.11 -1.97
N HIS A 518 18.61 34.18 -1.56
CA HIS A 518 17.25 33.99 -2.09
C HIS A 518 16.13 34.78 -1.37
N GLY A 519 16.46 35.76 -0.53
CA GLY A 519 15.46 36.62 0.14
C GLY A 519 14.55 35.90 1.17
N PRO A 520 13.43 36.51 1.62
CA PRO A 520 12.45 35.87 2.52
C PRO A 520 11.61 34.79 1.80
N ARG A 521 10.91 33.92 2.55
CA ARG A 521 10.06 32.85 1.96
C ARG A 521 9.02 33.38 0.96
N THR A 522 8.47 34.56 1.22
CA THR A 522 7.52 35.25 0.31
C THR A 522 8.16 35.59 -1.03
N SER A 523 9.47 35.85 -1.06
CA SER A 523 10.22 36.08 -2.30
C SER A 523 10.32 34.79 -3.12
N VAL A 524 10.66 33.65 -2.47
CA VAL A 524 10.72 32.34 -3.15
C VAL A 524 9.35 31.97 -3.71
N ALA A 525 8.30 32.05 -2.88
CA ALA A 525 6.93 31.77 -3.30
C ALA A 525 6.49 32.62 -4.50
N ARG A 526 6.78 33.92 -4.47
CA ARG A 526 6.45 34.84 -5.57
C ARG A 526 7.25 34.54 -6.85
N VAL A 527 8.56 34.29 -6.73
CA VAL A 527 9.41 33.94 -7.88
C VAL A 527 8.90 32.67 -8.57
N CYS A 528 8.55 31.64 -7.80
CA CYS A 528 8.01 30.40 -8.35
C CYS A 528 6.63 30.59 -8.99
N ALA A 529 5.72 31.32 -8.32
CA ALA A 529 4.39 31.62 -8.85
C ALA A 529 4.44 32.44 -10.14
N GLU A 530 5.30 33.46 -10.22
CA GLU A 530 5.55 34.24 -11.45
C GLU A 530 6.10 33.38 -12.59
N ALA A 531 6.92 32.38 -12.27
CA ALA A 531 7.49 31.44 -13.23
C ALA A 531 6.56 30.26 -13.58
N GLY A 532 5.39 30.14 -12.94
CA GLY A 532 4.48 28.99 -13.11
C GLY A 532 5.07 27.66 -12.65
N VAL A 533 6.00 27.69 -11.69
CA VAL A 533 6.68 26.50 -11.16
C VAL A 533 6.07 26.13 -9.81
N PRO A 534 5.61 24.87 -9.62
CA PRO A 534 5.14 24.41 -8.31
C PRO A 534 6.20 24.62 -7.22
N CYS A 535 5.78 25.13 -6.07
CA CYS A 535 6.68 25.42 -4.95
C CYS A 535 6.09 24.93 -3.65
N ALA A 536 6.89 24.31 -2.79
CA ALA A 536 6.47 23.92 -1.45
C ALA A 536 7.34 24.60 -0.37
N LEU A 537 6.73 25.00 0.74
CA LEU A 537 7.40 25.65 1.88
C LEU A 537 6.70 25.35 3.22
N PHE A 538 7.39 25.64 4.33
CA PHE A 538 6.91 25.42 5.70
C PHE A 538 6.50 26.71 6.42
N THR A 539 5.48 26.60 7.29
CA THR A 539 5.11 27.64 8.27
C THR A 539 4.55 27.00 9.54
N SER A 540 4.59 27.73 10.66
CA SER A 540 3.95 27.29 11.90
C SER A 540 2.44 27.22 11.75
N ALA A 541 1.85 26.14 12.26
CA ALA A 541 0.41 26.01 12.39
C ALA A 541 -0.21 27.07 13.30
N PHE A 542 0.60 27.69 14.18
CA PHE A 542 0.21 28.74 15.13
C PHE A 542 0.41 30.17 14.59
N GLY A 543 0.86 30.31 13.34
CA GLY A 543 1.06 31.59 12.67
C GLY A 543 -0.24 32.28 12.22
N PRO A 544 -0.14 33.52 11.70
CA PRO A 544 -1.28 34.34 11.31
C PRO A 544 -2.02 33.85 10.04
N GLY A 545 -1.46 32.86 9.32
CA GLY A 545 -2.10 32.19 8.19
C GLY A 545 -1.67 32.73 6.82
N LEU A 546 -1.87 31.93 5.76
CA LEU A 546 -1.28 32.16 4.43
C LEU A 546 -1.54 33.56 3.85
N ALA A 547 -2.76 34.08 3.95
CA ALA A 547 -3.11 35.38 3.38
C ALA A 547 -2.36 36.52 4.08
N ALA A 548 -2.33 36.50 5.42
CA ALA A 548 -1.60 37.48 6.23
C ALA A 548 -0.08 37.40 6.00
N GLU A 549 0.42 36.21 5.68
CA GLU A 549 1.83 35.95 5.39
C GLU A 549 2.23 36.22 3.93
N GLY A 550 1.28 36.53 3.05
CA GLY A 550 1.55 36.76 1.61
C GLY A 550 1.94 35.48 0.85
N LEU A 551 1.42 34.32 1.27
CA LEU A 551 1.74 33.00 0.72
C LEU A 551 0.58 32.36 -0.05
N SER A 552 -0.58 33.04 -0.13
CA SER A 552 -1.71 32.61 -0.96
C SER A 552 -1.43 32.95 -2.43
N LEU A 553 -0.63 32.10 -3.09
CA LEU A 553 -0.20 32.26 -4.47
C LEU A 553 -0.48 30.98 -5.27
N PRO A 554 -0.80 31.08 -6.58
CA PRO A 554 -1.01 29.91 -7.43
C PRO A 554 0.23 29.00 -7.46
N GLY A 555 0.01 27.68 -7.36
CA GLY A 555 1.09 26.68 -7.40
C GLY A 555 1.99 26.64 -6.16
N VAL A 556 1.66 27.40 -5.10
CA VAL A 556 2.39 27.38 -3.83
C VAL A 556 1.68 26.50 -2.81
N LEU A 557 2.34 25.41 -2.41
CA LEU A 557 1.97 24.51 -1.33
C LEU A 557 2.62 24.98 -0.02
N VAL A 558 1.83 25.07 1.05
CA VAL A 558 2.30 25.50 2.37
C VAL A 558 1.97 24.41 3.40
N ALA A 559 3.02 23.77 3.91
CA ALA A 559 2.93 22.82 5.02
C ALA A 559 2.87 23.59 6.35
N ARG A 560 1.73 23.51 7.04
CA ARG A 560 1.49 24.10 8.35
C ARG A 560 1.75 23.06 9.42
N THR A 561 2.72 23.29 10.30
CA THR A 561 3.18 22.26 11.25
C THR A 561 3.55 22.83 12.61
N GLY A 562 3.65 21.97 13.63
CA GLY A 562 4.19 22.33 14.95
C GLY A 562 5.72 22.22 15.01
N PRO A 563 6.30 22.16 16.22
CA PRO A 563 7.72 21.86 16.39
C PRO A 563 8.06 20.51 15.77
N VAL A 564 9.19 20.44 15.06
CA VAL A 564 9.63 19.26 14.33
C VAL A 564 10.81 18.63 15.06
N TYR A 565 10.79 17.32 15.23
CA TYR A 565 11.93 16.56 15.78
C TYR A 565 12.44 15.52 14.79
N VAL A 566 13.71 15.14 14.96
CA VAL A 566 14.41 14.13 14.16
C VAL A 566 14.93 13.00 15.04
N PRO A 567 15.03 11.76 14.53
CA PRO A 567 15.30 10.60 15.37
C PRO A 567 16.73 10.54 15.92
N TRP A 568 17.65 11.35 15.40
CA TRP A 568 19.05 11.45 15.84
C TRP A 568 19.32 12.63 16.77
N ASP A 569 18.35 13.52 17.00
CA ASP A 569 18.53 14.64 17.92
C ASP A 569 18.31 14.18 19.37
N GLY A 570 19.40 13.86 20.08
CA GLY A 570 19.36 13.57 21.53
C GLY A 570 18.83 14.73 22.39
N GLY A 571 18.76 15.94 21.82
CA GLY A 571 18.10 17.12 22.40
C GLY A 571 16.58 17.17 22.20
N ALA A 572 15.99 16.27 21.41
CA ALA A 572 14.54 16.22 21.22
C ALA A 572 13.83 15.54 22.41
N ARG A 573 12.62 16.01 22.75
CA ARG A 573 11.83 15.41 23.85
C ARG A 573 11.47 13.96 23.55
N ALA A 574 11.03 13.67 22.32
CA ALA A 574 10.72 12.32 21.87
C ALA A 574 11.89 11.33 22.05
N VAL A 575 13.09 11.72 21.63
CA VAL A 575 14.30 10.87 21.72
C VAL A 575 14.68 10.61 23.18
N ARG A 576 14.69 11.65 24.03
CA ARG A 576 14.96 11.47 25.47
C ARG A 576 13.96 10.56 26.17
N LEU A 577 12.67 10.64 25.80
CA LEU A 577 11.64 9.78 26.38
C LEU A 577 11.87 8.30 26.00
N LEU A 578 12.20 8.03 24.73
CA LEU A 578 12.56 6.69 24.27
C LEU A 578 13.82 6.14 24.97
N GLU A 579 14.87 6.96 25.07
CA GLU A 579 16.10 6.57 25.76
C GLU A 579 15.88 6.28 27.24
N ALA A 580 15.01 7.06 27.90
CA ALA A 580 14.67 6.84 29.30
C ALA A 580 13.89 5.53 29.52
N LEU A 581 12.92 5.21 28.63
CA LEU A 581 12.19 3.95 28.65
C LEU A 581 13.14 2.75 28.51
N GLU A 582 13.99 2.78 27.49
CA GLU A 582 14.90 1.67 27.20
C GLU A 582 16.05 1.55 28.20
N GLY A 583 16.46 2.68 28.81
CA GLY A 583 17.41 2.70 29.92
C GLY A 583 16.84 2.11 31.21
N GLY A 584 15.54 1.84 31.26
CA GLY A 584 14.86 1.22 32.40
C GLY A 584 14.67 2.12 33.62
N GLY A 585 14.90 3.42 33.49
CA GLY A 585 14.66 4.40 34.56
C GLY A 585 13.19 4.84 34.64
N PRO A 586 12.80 5.62 35.66
CA PRO A 586 11.49 6.26 35.71
C PRO A 586 11.34 7.31 34.60
N VAL A 587 10.19 7.31 33.91
CA VAL A 587 9.87 8.25 32.84
C VAL A 587 8.78 9.20 33.30
N TYR A 588 9.00 10.50 33.16
CA TYR A 588 8.04 11.52 33.58
C TYR A 588 7.43 12.22 32.36
N ALA A 589 6.13 12.04 32.14
CA ALA A 589 5.39 12.60 31.02
C ALA A 589 4.25 13.54 31.49
N SER A 590 3.95 14.57 30.71
CA SER A 590 2.92 15.56 31.04
C SER A 590 1.51 15.12 30.60
N ALA A 591 0.48 15.74 31.17
CA ALA A 591 -0.91 15.59 30.71
C ALA A 591 -1.26 16.55 29.56
N HIS A 592 -0.29 17.30 29.03
CA HIS A 592 -0.53 18.22 27.91
C HIS A 592 -0.56 17.47 26.59
N ALA A 593 -1.26 18.03 25.61
CA ALA A 593 -1.32 17.47 24.26
C ALA A 593 0.08 17.37 23.63
N TRP A 594 0.38 16.20 23.08
CA TRP A 594 1.55 16.00 22.23
C TRP A 594 1.36 16.78 20.94
N HIS A 595 2.33 17.65 20.63
CA HIS A 595 2.24 18.56 19.49
C HIS A 595 3.52 18.57 18.64
N GLU A 596 4.54 17.78 18.99
CA GLU A 596 5.73 17.66 18.16
C GLU A 596 5.47 16.74 16.96
N VAL A 597 6.07 17.09 15.83
CA VAL A 597 5.88 16.45 14.53
C VAL A 597 7.15 15.72 14.12
N TYR A 598 6.99 14.47 13.71
CA TYR A 598 8.12 13.69 13.24
C TYR A 598 8.56 14.15 11.84
N GLY A 599 9.77 14.70 11.73
CA GLY A 599 10.28 15.35 10.52
C GLY A 599 10.27 14.48 9.26
N PRO A 600 10.69 13.21 9.30
CA PRO A 600 10.60 12.31 8.14
C PRO A 600 9.19 12.17 7.55
N ASP A 601 8.16 12.06 8.39
CA ASP A 601 6.77 11.92 7.93
C ASP A 601 6.23 13.23 7.34
N LEU A 602 6.60 14.37 7.93
CA LEU A 602 6.30 15.70 7.41
C LEU A 602 6.87 15.88 5.99
N LEU A 603 8.15 15.57 5.78
CA LEU A 603 8.80 15.75 4.48
C LEU A 603 8.20 14.83 3.41
N ASP A 604 7.94 13.58 3.75
CA ASP A 604 7.36 12.64 2.81
C ASP A 604 5.95 13.06 2.38
N GLY A 605 5.09 13.44 3.32
CA GLY A 605 3.73 13.90 3.01
C GLY A 605 3.71 15.21 2.21
N MET A 606 4.66 16.11 2.47
CA MET A 606 4.83 17.33 1.68
C MET A 606 5.26 17.03 0.23
N LEU A 607 6.22 16.13 0.04
CA LEU A 607 6.65 15.68 -1.29
C LEU A 607 5.54 14.92 -2.02
N ASP A 608 4.73 14.11 -1.33
CA ASP A 608 3.58 13.44 -1.92
C ASP A 608 2.54 14.46 -2.43
N LEU A 609 2.22 15.48 -1.63
CA LEU A 609 1.33 16.57 -2.04
C LEU A 609 1.91 17.39 -3.20
N LEU A 610 3.21 17.69 -3.18
CA LEU A 610 3.88 18.42 -4.26
C LEU A 610 3.87 17.60 -5.56
N LEU A 611 4.13 16.30 -5.47
CA LEU A 611 3.99 15.36 -6.59
C LEU A 611 2.56 15.31 -7.09
N ASP A 612 1.54 15.34 -6.22
CA ASP A 612 0.14 15.39 -6.62
C ASP A 612 -0.25 16.72 -7.31
N GLY A 613 0.61 17.74 -7.25
CA GLY A 613 0.31 19.08 -7.77
C GLY A 613 -0.57 19.92 -6.84
N ALA A 614 -0.59 19.59 -5.55
CA ALA A 614 -1.35 20.32 -4.55
C ALA A 614 -0.85 21.77 -4.39
N SER A 615 -1.75 22.67 -4.02
CA SER A 615 -1.44 24.07 -3.72
C SER A 615 -2.37 24.60 -2.63
N GLY A 616 -1.95 25.63 -1.90
CA GLY A 616 -2.64 26.12 -0.71
C GLY A 616 -2.08 25.54 0.58
N ALA A 617 -2.85 25.63 1.66
CA ALA A 617 -2.43 25.25 3.01
C ALA A 617 -2.82 23.81 3.35
N TYR A 618 -1.87 23.03 3.85
CA TYR A 618 -2.07 21.67 4.32
C TYR A 618 -1.49 21.52 5.72
N ASN A 619 -2.19 20.83 6.61
CA ASN A 619 -1.75 20.73 8.00
C ASN A 619 -1.06 19.40 8.27
N PHE A 620 -0.02 19.47 9.10
CA PHE A 620 0.81 18.36 9.52
C PHE A 620 0.97 18.44 11.03
N PHE A 621 0.06 17.77 11.73
CA PHE A 621 0.07 17.66 13.19
C PHE A 621 -0.52 16.33 13.67
N PRO A 622 -0.19 15.85 14.88
CA PRO A 622 -0.79 14.64 15.43
C PRO A 622 -2.31 14.81 15.55
N ALA A 623 -3.09 14.02 14.80
CA ALA A 623 -4.54 14.19 14.67
C ALA A 623 -5.33 13.56 15.83
N GLU A 624 -4.70 12.64 16.56
CA GLU A 624 -5.31 11.86 17.63
C GLU A 624 -5.60 12.69 18.89
N GLY A 625 -4.92 13.82 19.06
CA GLY A 625 -5.05 14.66 20.26
C GLY A 625 -4.53 14.01 21.54
N TRP A 626 -3.66 12.99 21.43
CA TRP A 626 -3.05 12.33 22.58
C TRP A 626 -2.28 13.30 23.46
N THR A 627 -2.35 13.07 24.77
CA THR A 627 -1.44 13.65 25.74
C THR A 627 -0.03 13.08 25.58
N GLU A 628 0.98 13.77 26.09
CA GLU A 628 2.35 13.25 26.13
C GLU A 628 2.43 11.92 26.89
N ALA A 629 1.66 11.76 27.98
CA ALA A 629 1.58 10.50 28.72
C ALA A 629 1.02 9.35 27.86
N GLU A 630 -0.07 9.58 27.13
CA GLU A 630 -0.62 8.57 26.20
C GLU A 630 0.34 8.26 25.06
N TRP A 631 1.01 9.29 24.51
CA TRP A 631 2.02 9.11 23.46
C TRP A 631 3.21 8.27 23.95
N VAL A 632 3.68 8.48 25.19
CA VAL A 632 4.75 7.69 25.80
C VAL A 632 4.32 6.26 26.10
N ASP A 633 3.08 6.04 26.55
CA ASP A 633 2.52 4.70 26.77
C ASP A 633 2.49 3.89 25.46
N ARG A 634 2.01 4.51 24.37
CA ARG A 634 2.01 3.90 23.03
C ARG A 634 3.43 3.63 22.54
N MET A 635 4.35 4.58 22.72
CA MET A 635 5.76 4.40 22.38
C MET A 635 6.39 3.24 23.15
N ALA A 636 6.07 3.09 24.44
CA ALA A 636 6.58 1.99 25.25
C ALA A 636 6.09 0.63 24.73
N HIS A 637 4.84 0.54 24.28
CA HIS A 637 4.33 -0.67 23.63
C HIS A 637 5.10 -1.00 22.35
N VAL A 638 5.26 -0.03 21.44
CA VAL A 638 6.02 -0.18 20.19
C VAL A 638 7.50 -0.50 20.45
N ALA A 639 8.07 0.04 21.52
CA ALA A 639 9.46 -0.20 21.91
C ALA A 639 9.64 -1.46 22.78
N GLU A 640 8.59 -2.23 23.05
CA GLU A 640 8.61 -3.41 23.93
C GLU A 640 9.15 -3.11 25.35
N CYS A 641 8.81 -1.94 25.89
CA CYS A 641 9.26 -1.46 27.18
C CYS A 641 8.17 -1.56 28.26
N ASP A 642 8.61 -1.65 29.53
CA ASP A 642 7.74 -1.75 30.71
C ASP A 642 7.01 -0.42 31.00
N THR A 643 5.69 -0.40 30.79
CA THR A 643 4.83 0.79 30.97
C THR A 643 4.61 1.18 32.44
N THR A 644 4.90 0.29 33.40
CA THR A 644 4.70 0.57 34.84
C THR A 644 5.62 1.65 35.40
N ARG A 645 6.61 2.09 34.60
CA ARG A 645 7.61 3.11 34.94
C ARG A 645 7.22 4.52 34.48
N LEU A 646 6.07 4.65 33.85
CA LEU A 646 5.50 5.94 33.46
C LEU A 646 4.89 6.63 34.68
N HIS A 647 5.40 7.82 34.98
CA HIS A 647 4.91 8.68 36.05
C HIS A 647 4.40 10.00 35.48
N MET A 648 3.32 10.51 36.05
CA MET A 648 2.83 11.84 35.70
C MET A 648 3.81 12.90 36.21
N ALA A 649 4.31 13.72 35.29
CA ALA A 649 5.10 14.90 35.60
C ALA A 649 4.20 16.00 36.21
N ALA A 650 4.77 16.83 37.09
CA ALA A 650 4.12 18.07 37.50
C ALA A 650 3.88 18.96 36.25
N ALA A 651 2.67 19.47 36.09
CA ALA A 651 2.33 20.29 34.93
C ALA A 651 3.22 21.54 34.88
N PRO A 652 3.86 21.88 33.74
CA PRO A 652 4.47 23.19 33.56
C PRO A 652 3.42 24.30 33.73
N ALA A 653 3.88 25.51 34.08
CA ALA A 653 2.99 26.63 34.38
C ALA A 653 2.16 27.12 33.18
N GLU A 654 2.56 26.77 31.95
CA GLU A 654 1.94 27.21 30.71
C GLU A 654 1.71 26.01 29.77
N ALA A 655 0.49 25.84 29.28
CA ALA A 655 0.12 24.76 28.39
C ALA A 655 0.61 25.05 26.95
N PRO A 656 1.04 24.03 26.19
CA PRO A 656 1.39 24.22 24.79
C PRO A 656 0.18 24.69 23.97
N PRO A 657 0.40 25.46 22.88
CA PRO A 657 -0.68 25.93 22.04
C PRO A 657 -1.41 24.75 21.39
N ALA A 658 -2.74 24.82 21.37
CA ALA A 658 -3.57 23.84 20.69
C ALA A 658 -3.57 24.10 19.17
N TYR A 659 -3.58 23.04 18.38
CA TYR A 659 -3.79 23.16 16.93
C TYR A 659 -5.15 23.78 16.65
N PRO A 660 -5.27 24.60 15.58
CA PRO A 660 -6.53 25.25 15.24
C PRO A 660 -7.60 24.21 14.84
N GLY A 661 -8.50 23.90 15.78
CA GLY A 661 -9.81 23.25 15.57
C GLY A 661 -9.80 21.72 15.43
N GLY A 662 -10.75 21.05 16.12
CA GLY A 662 -10.89 19.59 16.17
C GLY A 662 -11.45 18.89 14.92
N TRP A 663 -11.60 19.61 13.80
CA TRP A 663 -12.08 19.06 12.50
C TRP A 663 -11.05 19.18 11.39
N THR A 664 -9.82 19.59 11.72
CA THR A 664 -8.80 19.93 10.75
C THR A 664 -8.03 18.67 10.34
N VAL A 665 -8.05 18.35 9.05
CA VAL A 665 -7.37 17.17 8.49
C VAL A 665 -5.86 17.32 8.58
N SER A 666 -5.21 16.27 9.06
CA SER A 666 -3.75 16.15 9.05
C SER A 666 -3.30 15.22 7.94
N TYR A 667 -2.17 15.59 7.32
CA TYR A 667 -1.50 14.81 6.28
C TYR A 667 -0.30 14.03 6.82
N LEU A 668 -0.16 13.96 8.15
CA LEU A 668 0.71 12.98 8.79
C LEU A 668 0.05 11.59 8.81
N PRO A 669 0.86 10.52 8.86
CA PRO A 669 0.36 9.21 9.26
C PRO A 669 -0.30 9.25 10.64
N ARG A 670 -1.07 8.20 10.96
CA ARG A 670 -1.56 7.99 12.33
C ARG A 670 -0.39 7.92 13.31
N SER A 671 -0.61 8.38 14.54
CA SER A 671 0.46 8.46 15.54
C SER A 671 1.10 7.11 15.86
N ASP A 672 0.35 5.99 15.85
CA ASP A 672 0.92 4.64 16.03
C ASP A 672 1.96 4.28 14.94
N THR A 673 1.62 4.52 13.68
CA THR A 673 2.56 4.36 12.54
C THR A 673 3.79 5.25 12.67
N THR A 674 3.58 6.51 13.09
CA THR A 674 4.67 7.47 13.32
C THR A 674 5.64 6.93 14.38
N LEU A 675 5.10 6.35 15.47
CA LEU A 675 5.88 5.76 16.55
C LEU A 675 6.71 4.56 16.10
N GLU A 676 6.14 3.64 15.32
CA GLU A 676 6.85 2.47 14.77
C GLU A 676 8.06 2.91 13.94
N ARG A 677 7.86 3.87 13.03
CA ARG A 677 8.96 4.44 12.23
C ARG A 677 9.99 5.15 13.12
N PHE A 678 9.52 5.98 14.05
CA PHE A 678 10.39 6.75 14.94
C PHE A 678 11.27 5.84 15.80
N VAL A 679 10.71 4.83 16.47
CA VAL A 679 11.46 3.91 17.33
C VAL A 679 12.50 3.14 16.52
N ARG A 680 12.14 2.65 15.33
CA ARG A 680 13.05 1.94 14.42
C ARG A 680 14.22 2.84 14.00
N GLU A 681 13.93 4.05 13.51
CA GLU A 681 14.95 4.99 13.07
C GLU A 681 15.81 5.46 14.26
N ALA A 682 15.24 5.86 15.40
CA ALA A 682 16.01 6.30 16.56
C ALA A 682 16.95 5.23 17.12
N ARG A 683 16.54 3.95 17.12
CA ARG A 683 17.41 2.81 17.44
C ARG A 683 18.57 2.67 16.45
N LEU A 684 18.32 2.88 15.16
CA LEU A 684 19.34 2.82 14.12
C LEU A 684 20.38 3.93 14.30
N ALA A 685 19.95 5.16 14.57
CA ALA A 685 20.83 6.34 14.74
C ALA A 685 21.79 6.14 15.89
N ARG A 686 21.29 5.59 17.01
CA ARG A 686 22.14 5.33 18.18
C ARG A 686 23.18 4.26 17.92
N ARG A 687 22.89 3.25 17.09
CA ARG A 687 23.83 2.17 16.77
C ARG A 687 24.86 2.54 15.72
N GLU A 688 24.42 3.22 14.66
CA GLU A 688 25.22 3.41 13.44
C GLU A 688 25.62 4.87 13.19
N GLY A 689 25.14 5.80 14.02
CA GLY A 689 25.37 7.23 13.91
C GLY A 689 24.36 7.96 13.03
N GLU A 690 24.34 9.30 13.12
CA GLU A 690 23.43 10.18 12.37
C GLU A 690 23.51 9.95 10.85
N ALA A 691 24.72 9.80 10.30
CA ALA A 691 24.95 9.59 8.88
C ALA A 691 24.28 8.31 8.34
N ALA A 692 24.07 7.30 9.20
CA ALA A 692 23.39 6.06 8.83
C ALA A 692 21.88 6.21 8.66
N ILE A 693 21.30 7.34 9.11
CA ILE A 693 19.90 7.68 8.85
C ILE A 693 19.80 8.79 7.81
N GLU A 694 20.65 9.81 7.88
CA GLU A 694 20.59 10.98 6.99
C GLU A 694 20.77 10.64 5.51
N ARG A 695 21.47 9.56 5.18
CA ARG A 695 21.90 9.26 3.79
C ARG A 695 21.53 7.86 3.31
N LYS A 696 20.66 7.16 4.04
CA LYS A 696 20.37 5.76 3.73
C LYS A 696 19.41 5.67 2.53
N ASP A 697 19.82 4.96 1.49
CA ASP A 697 18.92 4.44 0.48
C ASP A 697 18.10 3.25 1.06
N ASP A 698 16.78 3.30 0.90
CA ASP A 698 15.78 2.25 1.18
C ASP A 698 15.87 1.48 2.51
N ASP A 699 15.23 2.02 3.55
CA ASP A 699 14.32 1.20 4.36
C ASP A 699 12.91 1.59 3.93
N VAL A 700 12.33 0.86 2.96
CA VAL A 700 10.95 1.13 2.54
C VAL A 700 10.03 0.97 3.74
N ARG A 701 8.99 1.81 3.74
CA ARG A 701 7.86 1.86 4.67
C ARG A 701 7.01 0.59 4.71
N LEU A 702 7.63 -0.59 4.66
CA LEU A 702 6.98 -1.80 5.15
C LEU A 702 7.07 -1.73 6.67
N GLU A 703 6.05 -1.08 7.25
CA GLU A 703 5.71 -1.29 8.66
C GLU A 703 5.59 -2.79 8.88
N ASP A 704 6.30 -3.28 9.88
CA ASP A 704 6.22 -4.67 10.29
C ASP A 704 4.77 -4.96 10.67
N ALA A 705 4.15 -5.94 10.02
CA ALA A 705 2.86 -6.48 10.41
C ALA A 705 3.03 -7.26 11.73
N THR A 706 3.25 -6.56 12.84
CA THR A 706 3.43 -7.18 14.15
C THR A 706 2.63 -6.44 15.21
N GLY A 707 1.59 -7.14 15.66
CA GLY A 707 0.81 -6.91 16.87
C GLY A 707 0.31 -8.30 17.28
N SER A 708 0.38 -8.60 18.56
CA SER A 708 0.12 -9.92 19.18
C SER A 708 -1.19 -10.59 18.80
#